data_AF-A0A819M4W1-F1
#
_entry.id   AF-A0A819M4W1-F1
#
_cell.length_a   1.000
_cell.length_b   1.000
_cell.length_c   1.000
_cell.angle_alpha   90.00
_cell.angle_beta   90.00
_cell.angle_gamma   90.00
#
_symmetry.space_group_name_H-M   'P 1'
#
loop_
_entity.id
_entity.type
_entity.pdbx_description
1 polymer ?
#
loop_
_entity_poly.entity_id
_entity_poly.type
_entity_poly.pdbx_seq_one_letter_code
_entity_poly.pdbx_strand_id
1 'polypeptide(L)'
;MSKTTTASDTKSHSSPVYRIPPYHYIHVLDQNTNVTRLEIGPKTFIKQDNETVILGPEKMITVPPRHYCVVESPVIRNEAGEVEFDENGQAKLIHADLDIRLAQPDQAPFPLYPGEVLRQPVTPLKVVPANSALRLKAVLDFDDETAKEQRRAGDEWLFEGPATYIPRKEVSVEEQIRATVIGSNQAIRLCAKKEITDRTGQHRVTGEEWLVKKTGAYLPLAYETVVSVENAHVLTDKKALQLRALKTFTDDFGKERMNGEEWLITYLDTETHILSVYEQLVAVVDVITLNSRQYCVIIDPVEDGKQQLGKKKLILGEKSFFLQPGEKLENGIQDVFILGADEGVILKCIEAFEDQQANVKRNPGDRWMIRGPTEYIPPTQVEVVTRRKALPLDENEGIYVRDIKTGRVRAVIGETYMLTQDEELWQKELPKQVEDLLTRDALVDRNIPTRNRTTDKNQSQQETTTNSKSNAIKRDKSKLVTYRVPHNACVQIYDYKAKKARIIFGPELVMLGPDEQFTLLSLSGSVPKKPNQIQSLCLLLGPDFFTDVIVIETADHARLSLQLSYNWHFQITDISDEKEAAKLFSVPDFVGDAAKAIASRIRGAVAGTQFDDFHKNSAQIIRAAVFGLDANQQIRQHFIFPQNNLVLTSIDIQSVEPVDQRTRDALQKSVQLAIEITTNSQEAAAKHEASRREQEAKGLLERQRIKDEAEAEDVRKQLLQLQALSAAVESTGQAKAEAQSRAESHRIEGEAAVEQARLRAEATRIEAEAELSRLKLAREAEIKFLREQNELEINKKAEMSKIETEKFTLQVESIGASTIQAIATSGPDTQVKLLQALGLQSMLVTDGNTPINLMGFGQGLLGGLTGNTNKKSRTATNTSSNYRIEEND
;
A
#
# COMPACT_ATOMS: atom_id res chain seq x y z
N MET A 1 10.24 29.82 96.16
CA MET A 1 11.40 29.01 96.56
C MET A 1 12.53 29.25 95.55
N SER A 2 13.10 30.45 95.41
CA SER A 2 13.99 31.15 96.36
C SER A 2 15.00 30.15 96.94
N LYS A 3 16.16 29.95 96.33
CA LYS A 3 17.33 30.86 96.40
C LYS A 3 17.44 31.49 97.78
N THR A 4 17.97 30.68 98.68
CA THR A 4 18.56 31.05 99.97
C THR A 4 19.61 32.12 99.68
N THR A 5 19.28 33.36 100.00
CA THR A 5 20.25 34.46 100.03
C THR A 5 20.70 34.58 101.47
N THR A 6 22.01 34.47 101.64
CA THR A 6 22.78 34.65 102.86
C THR A 6 22.33 35.87 103.65
N ALA A 7 21.95 35.68 104.91
CA ALA A 7 21.95 36.71 105.93
C ALA A 7 22.92 36.29 107.03
N SER A 8 23.86 37.20 107.26
CA SER A 8 24.99 37.17 108.18
C SER A 8 24.60 36.82 109.62
N ASP A 9 25.34 35.88 110.19
CA ASP A 9 25.56 35.74 111.63
C ASP A 9 26.29 36.98 112.17
N THR A 10 25.56 38.07 112.33
CA THR A 10 26.00 39.19 113.16
C THR A 10 25.48 38.97 114.56
N LYS A 11 26.37 38.45 115.43
CA LYS A 11 26.30 38.60 116.88
C LYS A 11 25.84 40.01 117.24
N SER A 12 24.58 40.16 117.64
CA SER A 12 24.09 41.42 118.19
C SER A 12 24.44 41.45 119.67
N HIS A 13 25.33 42.38 120.02
CA HIS A 13 25.63 42.79 121.38
C HIS A 13 24.35 42.88 122.21
N SER A 14 24.36 42.34 123.43
CA SER A 14 23.29 42.50 124.40
C SER A 14 23.10 43.98 124.69
N SER A 15 22.22 44.60 123.92
CA SER A 15 21.88 46.01 124.05
C SER A 15 21.12 46.12 125.38
N PRO A 16 21.60 46.89 126.36
CA PRO A 16 20.88 47.02 127.63
C PRO A 16 19.52 47.73 127.45
N VAL A 17 19.33 48.41 126.31
CA VAL A 17 18.15 49.22 126.00
C VAL A 17 17.61 48.89 124.61
N TYR A 18 16.32 48.57 124.53
CA TYR A 18 15.58 48.33 123.30
C TYR A 18 14.49 49.40 123.14
N ARG A 19 14.55 50.20 122.08
CA ARG A 19 13.46 51.14 121.74
C ARG A 19 12.40 50.40 120.92
N ILE A 20 11.22 50.22 121.48
CA ILE A 20 10.08 49.60 120.78
C ILE A 20 9.22 50.72 120.18
N PRO A 21 9.17 50.87 118.84
CA PRO A 21 8.33 51.86 118.18
C PRO A 21 6.82 51.59 118.38
N PRO A 22 5.93 52.56 118.11
CA PRO A 22 4.49 52.30 118.02
C PRO A 22 4.18 51.13 117.07
N TYR A 23 3.19 50.31 117.42
CA TYR A 23 2.78 49.12 116.65
C TYR A 23 3.88 48.09 116.40
N HIS A 24 4.87 48.04 117.28
CA HIS A 24 5.88 46.98 117.32
C HIS A 24 5.86 46.29 118.67
N TYR A 25 6.34 45.05 118.72
CA TYR A 25 6.46 44.27 119.94
C TYR A 25 7.76 43.48 119.99
N ILE A 26 8.16 43.07 121.19
CA ILE A 26 9.28 42.17 121.44
C ILE A 26 8.84 41.04 122.36
N HIS A 27 9.55 39.91 122.32
CA HIS A 27 9.40 38.83 123.31
C HIS A 27 10.60 38.81 124.24
N VAL A 28 10.33 38.85 125.55
CA VAL A 28 11.34 38.87 126.60
C VAL A 28 11.18 37.62 127.46
N LEU A 29 12.23 36.82 127.54
CA LEU A 29 12.35 35.69 128.45
C LEU A 29 12.98 36.14 129.76
N ASP A 30 12.28 35.94 130.87
CA ASP A 30 12.87 36.00 132.20
C ASP A 30 13.50 34.63 132.52
N GLN A 31 14.82 34.59 132.73
CA GLN A 31 15.59 33.38 133.00
C GLN A 31 15.37 32.82 134.42
N ASN A 32 14.86 33.62 135.36
CA ASN A 32 14.57 33.14 136.71
C ASN A 32 13.28 32.32 136.75
N THR A 33 12.27 32.77 136.00
CA THR A 33 10.94 32.15 135.94
C THR A 33 10.74 31.28 134.69
N ASN A 34 11.66 31.33 133.73
CA ASN A 34 11.57 30.74 132.39
C ASN A 34 10.32 31.16 131.60
N VAL A 35 9.74 32.31 131.94
CA VAL A 35 8.51 32.80 131.31
C VAL A 35 8.85 33.80 130.21
N THR A 36 8.34 33.53 129.01
CA THR A 36 8.37 34.46 127.89
C THR A 36 7.15 35.36 127.91
N ARG A 37 7.37 36.66 128.01
CA ARG A 37 6.31 37.66 127.98
C ARG A 37 6.45 38.61 126.81
N LEU A 38 5.32 39.21 126.47
CA LEU A 38 5.19 40.17 125.39
C LEU A 38 5.35 41.60 125.93
N GLU A 39 6.20 42.40 125.28
CA GLU A 39 6.30 43.84 125.56
C GLU A 39 5.92 44.63 124.30
N ILE A 40 4.98 45.55 124.45
CA ILE A 40 4.38 46.34 123.37
C ILE A 40 4.91 47.78 123.40
N GLY A 41 5.17 48.37 122.23
CA GLY A 41 5.53 49.79 122.10
C GLY A 41 4.33 50.75 122.08
N PRO A 42 4.52 52.07 122.32
CA PRO A 42 5.80 52.77 122.36
C PRO A 42 6.42 52.78 123.76
N LYS A 43 7.51 52.03 123.93
CA LYS A 43 8.23 51.91 125.21
C LYS A 43 9.73 51.76 124.92
N THR A 44 10.55 52.44 125.71
CA THR A 44 11.98 52.10 125.77
C THR A 44 12.13 51.02 126.84
N PHE A 45 12.29 49.77 126.42
CA PHE A 45 12.47 48.64 127.31
C PHE A 45 13.94 48.56 127.74
N ILE A 46 14.18 48.55 129.05
CA ILE A 46 15.51 48.39 129.63
C ILE A 46 15.58 46.97 130.19
N LYS A 47 16.47 46.16 129.64
CA LYS A 47 16.63 44.74 129.98
C LYS A 47 17.25 44.62 131.38
N GLN A 48 16.63 43.85 132.26
CA GLN A 48 17.21 43.46 133.56
C GLN A 48 18.22 42.31 133.40
N ASP A 49 19.08 42.09 134.39
CA ASP A 49 20.17 41.10 134.32
C ASP A 49 19.66 39.67 134.06
N ASN A 50 18.52 39.31 134.63
CA ASN A 50 17.86 38.00 134.45
C ASN A 50 16.99 37.90 133.19
N GLU A 51 16.97 38.91 132.32
CA GLU A 51 16.08 38.92 131.14
C GLU A 51 16.84 38.77 129.82
N THR A 52 16.25 38.12 128.83
CA THR A 52 16.78 37.99 127.48
C THR A 52 15.71 38.24 126.43
N VAL A 53 15.95 39.17 125.51
CA VAL A 53 15.05 39.40 124.37
C VAL A 53 15.26 38.29 123.35
N ILE A 54 14.25 37.47 123.11
CA ILE A 54 14.27 36.36 122.14
C ILE A 54 13.95 36.86 120.74
N LEU A 55 12.93 37.74 120.65
CA LEU A 55 12.43 38.29 119.39
C LEU A 55 12.59 39.81 119.43
N GLY A 56 13.36 40.35 118.48
CA GLY A 56 13.58 41.80 118.34
C GLY A 56 12.33 42.54 117.87
N PRO A 57 12.33 43.89 117.76
CA PRO A 57 11.12 44.65 117.48
C PRO A 57 10.47 44.29 116.15
N GLU A 58 9.40 43.48 116.19
CA GLU A 58 8.62 43.08 115.02
C GLU A 58 7.37 43.96 114.88
N LYS A 59 6.89 44.12 113.64
CA LYS A 59 5.65 44.87 113.35
C LYS A 59 4.44 44.05 113.76
N MET A 60 3.49 44.70 114.42
CA MET A 60 2.16 44.15 114.65
C MET A 60 1.43 43.88 113.34
N ILE A 61 0.57 42.87 113.34
CA ILE A 61 -0.20 42.47 112.17
C ILE A 61 -1.41 43.38 112.06
N THR A 62 -1.58 43.98 110.88
CA THR A 62 -2.75 44.79 110.54
C THR A 62 -3.55 44.06 109.47
N VAL A 63 -4.81 43.73 109.75
CA VAL A 63 -5.71 43.08 108.79
C VAL A 63 -6.62 44.14 108.16
N PRO A 64 -6.46 44.47 106.86
CA PRO A 64 -7.32 45.45 106.19
C PRO A 64 -8.75 44.94 105.99
N PRO A 65 -9.74 45.82 105.81
CA PRO A 65 -11.10 45.42 105.46
C PRO A 65 -11.13 44.41 104.30
N ARG A 66 -12.03 43.43 104.38
CA ARG A 66 -12.17 42.32 103.42
C ARG A 66 -10.94 41.41 103.29
N HIS A 67 -10.04 41.42 104.26
CA HIS A 67 -8.93 40.47 104.37
C HIS A 67 -9.05 39.67 105.66
N TYR A 68 -8.32 38.57 105.72
CA TYR A 68 -8.17 37.74 106.90
C TYR A 68 -6.72 37.23 107.00
N CYS A 69 -6.33 36.79 108.18
CA CYS A 69 -5.12 35.99 108.36
C CYS A 69 -5.41 34.79 109.26
N VAL A 70 -4.58 33.77 109.18
CA VAL A 70 -4.72 32.56 110.01
C VAL A 70 -3.55 32.50 110.98
N VAL A 71 -3.87 32.50 112.28
CA VAL A 71 -2.91 32.35 113.37
C VAL A 71 -3.02 30.92 113.89
N GLU A 72 -1.87 30.27 114.05
CA GLU A 72 -1.75 28.95 114.62
C GLU A 72 -1.38 29.04 116.10
N SER A 73 -1.96 28.14 116.89
CA SER A 73 -1.87 28.11 118.35
C SER A 73 -2.29 29.43 119.00
N PRO A 74 -3.53 29.92 118.76
CA PRO A 74 -3.99 31.22 119.26
C PRO A 74 -4.05 31.28 120.78
N VAL A 75 -3.89 32.49 121.33
CA VAL A 75 -4.10 32.74 122.76
C VAL A 75 -5.55 32.50 123.20
N ILE A 76 -5.71 31.94 124.40
CA ILE A 76 -7.01 31.83 125.07
C ILE A 76 -7.41 33.22 125.59
N ARG A 77 -8.64 33.62 125.29
CA ARG A 77 -9.23 34.87 125.76
C ARG A 77 -10.44 34.59 126.64
N ASN A 78 -10.58 35.38 127.71
CA ASN A 78 -11.74 35.32 128.61
C ASN A 78 -12.98 35.99 127.97
N GLU A 79 -14.13 35.95 128.67
CA GLU A 79 -15.40 36.56 128.19
C GLU A 79 -15.30 38.07 127.94
N ALA A 80 -14.30 38.75 128.52
CA ALA A 80 -14.02 40.18 128.30
C ALA A 80 -13.04 40.44 127.14
N GLY A 81 -12.52 39.39 126.48
CA GLY A 81 -11.60 39.50 125.35
C GLY A 81 -10.13 39.70 125.74
N GLU A 82 -9.78 39.58 127.01
CA GLU A 82 -8.42 39.70 127.54
C GLU A 82 -7.71 38.34 127.55
N VAL A 83 -6.39 38.33 127.39
CA VAL A 83 -5.59 37.09 127.32
C VAL A 83 -5.44 36.46 128.70
N GLU A 84 -5.69 35.16 128.80
CA GLU A 84 -5.45 34.39 130.02
C GLU A 84 -3.97 34.02 130.17
N PHE A 85 -3.46 34.16 131.40
CA PHE A 85 -2.11 33.76 131.77
C PHE A 85 -2.15 32.57 132.75
N ASP A 86 -1.15 31.70 132.67
CA ASP A 86 -0.89 30.61 133.62
C ASP A 86 -0.44 31.14 134.99
N GLU A 87 -0.38 30.26 136.00
CA GLU A 87 0.09 30.59 137.36
C GLU A 87 1.49 31.23 137.38
N ASN A 88 2.31 30.94 136.36
CA ASN A 88 3.66 31.47 136.19
C ASN A 88 3.70 32.76 135.34
N GLY A 89 2.56 33.26 134.84
CA GLY A 89 2.48 34.49 134.03
C GLY A 89 2.74 34.30 132.53
N GLN A 90 2.76 33.07 132.01
CA GLN A 90 2.87 32.77 130.58
C GLN A 90 1.48 32.79 129.92
N ALA A 91 1.36 33.30 128.69
CA ALA A 91 0.07 33.34 127.99
C ALA A 91 -0.38 31.93 127.60
N LYS A 92 -1.62 31.56 127.94
CA LYS A 92 -2.21 30.27 127.58
C LYS A 92 -2.56 30.23 126.10
N LEU A 93 -2.15 29.16 125.42
CA LEU A 93 -2.43 28.94 123.99
C LEU A 93 -3.33 27.72 123.81
N ILE A 94 -4.17 27.75 122.77
CA ILE A 94 -4.84 26.57 122.26
C ILE A 94 -3.90 25.88 121.27
N HIS A 95 -3.02 25.03 121.78
CA HIS A 95 -2.00 24.38 120.96
C HIS A 95 -2.60 23.61 119.78
N ALA A 96 -1.98 23.77 118.60
CA ALA A 96 -2.34 23.12 117.33
C ALA A 96 -3.73 23.49 116.76
N ASP A 97 -4.43 24.45 117.35
CA ASP A 97 -5.66 25.01 116.78
C ASP A 97 -5.36 26.21 115.87
N LEU A 98 -6.34 26.59 115.06
CA LEU A 98 -6.27 27.71 114.12
C LEU A 98 -7.31 28.77 114.47
N ASP A 99 -6.90 30.02 114.41
CA ASP A 99 -7.78 31.18 114.57
C ASP A 99 -7.75 32.03 113.29
N ILE A 100 -8.94 32.36 112.80
CA ILE A 100 -9.14 33.12 111.57
C ILE A 100 -9.50 34.54 111.98
N ARG A 101 -8.52 35.44 111.94
CA ARG A 101 -8.70 36.83 112.33
C ARG A 101 -9.15 37.67 111.15
N LEU A 102 -10.35 38.23 111.27
CA LEU A 102 -10.94 39.17 110.32
C LEU A 102 -10.61 40.61 110.70
N ALA A 103 -10.73 41.53 109.74
CA ALA A 103 -10.66 42.96 110.04
C ALA A 103 -11.90 43.42 110.83
N GLN A 104 -11.68 43.87 112.06
CA GLN A 104 -12.70 44.53 112.88
C GLN A 104 -12.54 46.07 112.79
N PRO A 105 -13.63 46.85 112.74
CA PRO A 105 -13.59 48.30 112.51
C PRO A 105 -12.75 49.09 113.54
N ASP A 106 -12.74 48.64 114.79
CA ASP A 106 -12.14 49.35 115.93
C ASP A 106 -10.88 48.66 116.50
N GLN A 107 -10.35 47.64 115.82
CA GLN A 107 -9.24 46.83 116.33
C GLN A 107 -7.88 47.38 115.87
N ALA A 108 -7.06 47.79 116.83
CA ALA A 108 -5.68 48.19 116.58
C ALA A 108 -4.83 47.00 116.08
N PRO A 109 -3.72 47.23 115.35
CA PRO A 109 -2.78 46.19 114.97
C PRO A 109 -2.41 45.32 116.18
N PHE A 110 -2.46 43.99 116.02
CA PHE A 110 -2.22 43.07 117.13
C PHE A 110 -0.82 42.43 117.04
N PRO A 111 -0.15 42.22 118.19
CA PRO A 111 1.07 41.44 118.25
C PRO A 111 0.76 39.94 118.23
N LEU A 112 1.76 39.12 117.90
CA LEU A 112 1.73 37.69 118.17
C LEU A 112 2.28 37.43 119.57
N TYR A 113 1.56 36.65 120.37
CA TYR A 113 2.05 36.22 121.67
C TYR A 113 3.11 35.13 121.52
N PRO A 114 3.99 34.93 122.53
CA PRO A 114 4.97 33.86 122.50
C PRO A 114 4.31 32.50 122.27
N GLY A 115 4.62 31.86 121.14
CA GLY A 115 4.07 30.58 120.70
C GLY A 115 2.95 30.66 119.66
N GLU A 116 2.35 31.83 119.43
CA GLU A 116 1.50 32.07 118.25
C GLU A 116 2.36 32.17 116.99
N VAL A 117 1.91 31.54 115.90
CA VAL A 117 2.59 31.61 114.59
C VAL A 117 1.61 32.09 113.53
N LEU A 118 2.01 33.08 112.72
CA LEU A 118 1.21 33.50 111.57
C LEU A 118 1.33 32.47 110.44
N ARG A 119 0.39 31.53 110.39
CA ARG A 119 0.38 30.43 109.41
C ARG A 119 0.04 30.92 108.00
N GLN A 120 -0.95 31.81 107.86
CA GLN A 120 -1.31 32.41 106.58
C GLN A 120 -1.20 33.93 106.66
N PRO A 121 -0.43 34.58 105.77
CA PRO A 121 -0.34 36.04 105.75
C PRO A 121 -1.69 36.65 105.37
N VAL A 122 -1.81 37.96 105.58
CA VAL A 122 -3.01 38.73 105.25
C VAL A 122 -3.45 38.49 103.80
N THR A 123 -4.60 37.84 103.62
CA THR A 123 -5.14 37.36 102.35
C THR A 123 -6.54 37.95 102.14
N PRO A 124 -6.92 38.39 100.92
CA PRO A 124 -8.28 38.87 100.65
C PRO A 124 -9.32 37.75 100.77
N LEU A 125 -10.51 38.08 101.28
CA LEU A 125 -11.65 37.17 101.31
C LEU A 125 -12.12 36.83 99.88
N LYS A 126 -12.54 35.58 99.68
CA LYS A 126 -12.94 35.09 98.34
C LYS A 126 -14.36 35.54 98.01
N VAL A 127 -14.50 36.40 97.00
CA VAL A 127 -15.81 36.82 96.48
C VAL A 127 -16.30 35.82 95.44
N VAL A 128 -17.50 35.28 95.64
CA VAL A 128 -18.14 34.32 94.74
C VAL A 128 -19.17 35.06 93.89
N PRO A 129 -19.00 35.13 92.55
CA PRO A 129 -19.94 35.81 91.68
C PRO A 129 -21.25 35.02 91.51
N ALA A 130 -22.30 35.68 91.02
CA ALA A 130 -23.56 35.04 90.65
C ALA A 130 -23.33 33.92 89.60
N ASN A 131 -24.20 32.90 89.59
CA ASN A 131 -24.07 31.69 88.76
C ASN A 131 -22.78 30.88 89.01
N SER A 132 -22.18 31.04 90.19
CA SER A 132 -21.08 30.20 90.65
C SER A 132 -21.23 29.87 92.13
N ALA A 133 -20.63 28.76 92.53
CA ALA A 133 -20.58 28.33 93.91
C ALA A 133 -19.18 27.81 94.27
N LEU A 134 -18.83 27.86 95.54
CA LEU A 134 -17.69 27.11 96.06
C LEU A 134 -18.20 25.76 96.57
N ARG A 135 -17.60 24.66 96.09
CA ARG A 135 -17.77 23.37 96.73
C ARG A 135 -16.89 23.32 97.96
N LEU A 136 -17.55 23.27 99.11
CA LEU A 136 -16.93 23.20 100.42
C LEU A 136 -16.94 21.75 100.91
N LYS A 137 -15.93 21.38 101.68
CA LYS A 137 -15.82 20.06 102.31
C LYS A 137 -15.45 20.21 103.78
N ALA A 138 -16.16 19.50 104.65
CA ALA A 138 -15.81 19.44 106.06
C ALA A 138 -14.55 18.58 106.26
N VAL A 139 -13.53 19.15 106.92
CA VAL A 139 -12.29 18.44 107.29
C VAL A 139 -12.48 17.65 108.58
N LEU A 140 -13.31 18.16 109.49
CA LEU A 140 -13.61 17.58 110.79
C LEU A 140 -15.08 17.84 111.16
N ASP A 141 -15.60 17.12 112.15
CA ASP A 141 -16.97 17.25 112.60
C ASP A 141 -17.18 18.60 113.31
N PHE A 142 -18.17 19.37 112.89
CA PHE A 142 -18.51 20.64 113.54
C PHE A 142 -19.99 20.99 113.38
N ASP A 143 -20.49 21.81 114.31
CA ASP A 143 -21.84 22.34 114.25
C ASP A 143 -21.83 23.62 113.41
N ASP A 144 -22.50 23.59 112.25
CA ASP A 144 -22.60 24.76 111.39
C ASP A 144 -23.72 25.68 111.89
N GLU A 145 -23.34 26.73 112.62
CA GLU A 145 -24.28 27.74 113.13
C GLU A 145 -25.09 28.43 112.02
N THR A 146 -24.54 28.53 110.79
CA THR A 146 -25.20 29.20 109.66
C THR A 146 -26.31 28.33 109.09
N ALA A 147 -26.06 27.03 108.95
CA ALA A 147 -27.01 26.08 108.37
C ALA A 147 -27.91 25.42 109.42
N LYS A 148 -27.60 25.55 110.72
CA LYS A 148 -28.22 24.81 111.84
C LYS A 148 -28.18 23.29 111.62
N GLU A 149 -27.09 22.80 111.04
CA GLU A 149 -26.87 21.39 110.73
C GLU A 149 -25.55 20.91 111.33
N GLN A 150 -25.52 19.66 111.80
CA GLN A 150 -24.27 19.01 112.21
C GLN A 150 -23.56 18.47 110.96
N ARG A 151 -22.39 19.02 110.63
CA ARG A 151 -21.58 18.58 109.50
C ARG A 151 -20.61 17.50 109.97
N ARG A 152 -20.57 16.38 109.25
CA ARG A 152 -19.59 15.31 109.48
C ARG A 152 -18.39 15.47 108.55
N ALA A 153 -17.23 14.99 108.99
CA ALA A 153 -16.02 14.98 108.21
C ALA A 153 -16.24 14.29 106.85
N GLY A 154 -15.90 14.99 105.77
CA GLY A 154 -16.11 14.54 104.40
C GLY A 154 -17.43 14.93 103.76
N ASP A 155 -18.36 15.57 104.47
CA ASP A 155 -19.56 16.15 103.88
C ASP A 155 -19.18 17.28 102.92
N GLU A 156 -19.82 17.29 101.74
CA GLU A 156 -19.66 18.32 100.72
C GLU A 156 -20.96 19.12 100.53
N TRP A 157 -20.85 20.44 100.44
CA TRP A 157 -21.98 21.33 100.16
C TRP A 157 -21.52 22.53 99.32
N LEU A 158 -22.48 23.34 98.89
CA LEU A 158 -22.20 24.53 98.08
C LEU A 158 -22.39 25.81 98.87
N PHE A 159 -21.47 26.75 98.68
CA PHE A 159 -21.66 28.15 99.03
C PHE A 159 -21.98 28.91 97.74
N GLU A 160 -23.27 29.18 97.50
CA GLU A 160 -23.78 29.84 96.30
C GLU A 160 -23.55 31.37 96.34
N GLY A 161 -23.07 31.94 95.23
CA GLY A 161 -22.93 33.40 95.07
C GLY A 161 -24.24 34.09 94.63
N PRO A 162 -24.33 35.44 94.72
CA PRO A 162 -23.26 36.38 94.99
C PRO A 162 -23.03 36.62 96.49
N ALA A 163 -21.90 36.16 97.02
CA ALA A 163 -21.55 36.32 98.44
C ALA A 163 -20.02 36.28 98.65
N THR A 164 -19.55 36.85 99.76
CA THR A 164 -18.14 36.76 100.16
C THR A 164 -17.98 35.60 101.12
N TYR A 165 -17.15 34.63 100.76
CA TYR A 165 -16.86 33.47 101.60
C TYR A 165 -15.92 33.87 102.74
N ILE A 166 -16.35 33.61 103.97
CA ILE A 166 -15.55 33.73 105.17
C ILE A 166 -14.96 32.35 105.45
N PRO A 167 -13.62 32.18 105.40
CA PRO A 167 -12.98 30.91 105.70
C PRO A 167 -13.27 30.45 107.13
N ARG A 168 -13.41 29.14 107.28
CA ARG A 168 -13.52 28.45 108.57
C ARG A 168 -12.39 27.43 108.69
N LYS A 169 -11.96 27.14 109.91
CA LYS A 169 -10.84 26.22 110.15
C LYS A 169 -11.24 24.76 109.88
N GLU A 170 -12.53 24.46 110.02
CA GLU A 170 -13.13 23.13 109.85
C GLU A 170 -13.46 22.81 108.38
N VAL A 171 -13.34 23.79 107.47
CA VAL A 171 -13.85 23.69 106.10
C VAL A 171 -12.75 23.94 105.06
N SER A 172 -12.55 22.99 104.15
CA SER A 172 -11.72 23.16 102.95
C SER A 172 -12.56 23.61 101.76
N VAL A 173 -11.98 24.48 100.92
CA VAL A 173 -12.55 24.86 99.61
C VAL A 173 -11.97 23.93 98.55
N GLU A 174 -12.79 23.06 97.98
CA GLU A 174 -12.35 22.07 96.98
C GLU A 174 -12.25 22.72 95.59
N GLU A 175 -13.35 23.25 95.07
CA GLU A 175 -13.40 23.84 93.73
C GLU A 175 -14.44 24.96 93.62
N GLN A 176 -14.31 25.80 92.58
CA GLN A 176 -15.34 26.76 92.22
C GLN A 176 -16.14 26.22 91.02
N ILE A 177 -17.41 25.90 91.25
CA ILE A 177 -18.34 25.40 90.25
C ILE A 177 -19.02 26.59 89.57
N ARG A 178 -19.16 26.53 88.25
CA ARG A 178 -19.93 27.49 87.45
C ARG A 178 -21.19 26.82 86.92
N ALA A 179 -22.26 27.59 86.79
CA ALA A 179 -23.48 27.11 86.17
C ALA A 179 -23.27 26.86 84.67
N THR A 180 -23.85 25.79 84.16
CA THR A 180 -23.88 25.44 82.74
C THR A 180 -25.13 26.03 82.10
N VAL A 181 -24.98 26.74 80.98
CA VAL A 181 -26.11 27.38 80.29
C VAL A 181 -26.79 26.37 79.37
N ILE A 182 -28.10 26.20 79.54
CA ILE A 182 -28.97 25.31 78.74
C ILE A 182 -29.81 26.17 77.79
N GLY A 183 -29.62 25.97 76.47
CA GLY A 183 -30.43 26.61 75.43
C GLY A 183 -31.81 25.96 75.23
N SER A 184 -32.64 26.51 74.33
CA SER A 184 -34.03 26.07 74.09
C SER A 184 -34.18 24.65 73.55
N ASN A 185 -33.19 24.15 72.81
CA ASN A 185 -33.16 22.79 72.22
C ASN A 185 -32.03 21.96 72.84
N GLN A 186 -31.73 22.20 74.11
CA GLN A 186 -30.66 21.52 74.83
C GLN A 186 -31.17 20.98 76.16
N ALA A 187 -30.55 19.90 76.62
CA ALA A 187 -30.71 19.40 77.97
C ALA A 187 -29.33 19.10 78.56
N ILE A 188 -29.18 19.22 79.87
CA ILE A 188 -27.97 18.80 80.55
C ILE A 188 -28.17 17.40 81.12
N ARG A 189 -27.22 16.50 80.85
CA ARG A 189 -27.17 15.16 81.42
C ARG A 189 -26.37 15.20 82.72
N LEU A 190 -27.02 14.78 83.79
CA LEU A 190 -26.45 14.75 85.13
C LEU A 190 -26.27 13.30 85.57
N CYS A 191 -25.28 13.05 86.40
CA CYS A 191 -25.05 11.79 87.09
C CYS A 191 -24.91 12.03 88.60
N ALA A 192 -25.61 11.25 89.42
CA ALA A 192 -25.55 11.32 90.87
C ALA A 192 -24.28 10.62 91.40
N LYS A 193 -23.40 11.35 92.11
CA LYS A 193 -22.23 10.77 92.79
C LYS A 193 -22.60 9.99 94.06
N LYS A 194 -23.69 10.40 94.71
CA LYS A 194 -24.26 9.84 95.93
C LYS A 194 -25.78 9.91 95.83
N GLU A 195 -26.46 9.21 96.73
CA GLU A 195 -27.91 9.36 96.89
C GLU A 195 -28.25 10.81 97.24
N ILE A 196 -29.03 11.45 96.37
CA ILE A 196 -29.43 12.84 96.53
C ILE A 196 -30.89 13.04 96.14
N THR A 197 -31.43 14.17 96.56
CA THR A 197 -32.68 14.69 95.99
C THR A 197 -32.30 15.78 95.01
N ASP A 198 -32.70 15.63 93.74
CA ASP A 198 -32.40 16.61 92.72
C ASP A 198 -33.19 17.92 92.90
N ARG A 199 -32.88 18.95 92.09
CA ARG A 199 -33.60 20.24 92.15
C ARG A 199 -35.09 20.16 91.82
N THR A 200 -35.57 19.05 91.24
CA THR A 200 -36.99 18.82 90.94
C THR A 200 -37.72 18.08 92.06
N GLY A 201 -37.01 17.68 93.12
CA GLY A 201 -37.55 16.93 94.26
C GLY A 201 -37.58 15.42 94.05
N GLN A 202 -36.96 14.90 92.98
CA GLN A 202 -36.89 13.47 92.73
C GLN A 202 -35.67 12.86 93.42
N HIS A 203 -35.88 11.73 94.12
CA HIS A 203 -34.81 10.95 94.71
C HIS A 203 -34.00 10.25 93.60
N ARG A 204 -32.68 10.43 93.64
CA ARG A 204 -31.71 9.86 92.71
C ARG A 204 -30.79 8.91 93.42
N VAL A 205 -30.57 7.73 92.84
CA VAL A 205 -29.62 6.74 93.37
C VAL A 205 -28.21 6.98 92.83
N THR A 206 -27.19 6.43 93.52
CA THR A 206 -25.80 6.57 93.09
C THR A 206 -25.58 5.98 91.70
N GLY A 207 -24.97 6.76 90.80
CA GLY A 207 -24.72 6.41 89.41
C GLY A 207 -25.93 6.56 88.48
N GLU A 208 -27.10 6.96 89.00
CA GLU A 208 -28.25 7.28 88.16
C GLU A 208 -27.96 8.49 87.29
N GLU A 209 -28.42 8.44 86.04
CA GLU A 209 -28.33 9.54 85.10
C GLU A 209 -29.72 10.02 84.69
N TRP A 210 -29.87 11.34 84.56
CA TRP A 210 -31.12 11.98 84.12
C TRP A 210 -30.83 13.28 83.35
N LEU A 211 -31.85 13.83 82.71
CA LEU A 211 -31.77 15.07 81.94
C LEU A 211 -32.52 16.20 82.64
N VAL A 212 -31.95 17.40 82.60
CA VAL A 212 -32.64 18.64 82.97
C VAL A 212 -32.83 19.48 81.71
N LYS A 213 -34.09 19.71 81.34
CA LYS A 213 -34.52 20.44 80.12
C LYS A 213 -34.86 21.92 80.37
N LYS A 214 -34.82 22.39 81.63
CA LYS A 214 -35.17 23.77 81.97
C LYS A 214 -34.13 24.74 81.43
N THR A 215 -34.53 25.59 80.50
CA THR A 215 -33.66 26.61 79.89
C THR A 215 -33.12 27.60 80.91
N GLY A 216 -31.85 27.96 80.79
CA GLY A 216 -31.17 28.90 81.69
C GLY A 216 -29.86 28.36 82.26
N ALA A 217 -29.27 29.08 83.20
CA ALA A 217 -28.05 28.65 83.88
C ALA A 217 -28.39 27.62 84.97
N TYR A 218 -27.97 26.37 84.77
CA TYR A 218 -28.12 25.30 85.76
C TYR A 218 -26.84 25.18 86.59
N LEU A 219 -26.95 25.42 87.89
CA LEU A 219 -25.84 25.24 88.84
C LEU A 219 -25.92 23.82 89.45
N PRO A 220 -24.99 22.92 89.11
CA PRO A 220 -24.99 21.56 89.65
C PRO A 220 -24.87 21.55 91.17
N LEU A 221 -25.59 20.67 91.84
CA LEU A 221 -25.46 20.44 93.28
C LEU A 221 -24.11 19.77 93.62
N ALA A 222 -23.72 19.75 94.91
CA ALA A 222 -22.41 19.24 95.35
C ALA A 222 -22.09 17.82 94.86
N TYR A 223 -23.11 16.95 94.82
CA TYR A 223 -23.00 15.55 94.39
C TYR A 223 -23.57 15.29 92.99
N GLU A 224 -23.87 16.32 92.22
CA GLU A 224 -24.24 16.19 90.80
C GLU A 224 -22.99 16.34 89.93
N THR A 225 -22.81 15.43 88.98
CA THR A 225 -21.78 15.53 87.96
C THR A 225 -22.44 15.86 86.63
N VAL A 226 -21.99 16.93 85.98
CA VAL A 226 -22.38 17.23 84.60
C VAL A 226 -21.63 16.27 83.67
N VAL A 227 -22.38 15.42 82.97
CA VAL A 227 -21.84 14.45 82.00
C VAL A 227 -21.69 15.12 80.64
N SER A 228 -22.78 15.68 80.11
CA SER A 228 -22.83 16.27 78.76
C SER A 228 -23.99 17.25 78.63
N VAL A 229 -23.97 18.07 77.58
CA VAL A 229 -25.13 18.84 77.11
C VAL A 229 -25.62 18.17 75.83
N GLU A 230 -26.83 17.63 75.87
CA GLU A 230 -27.48 16.94 74.75
C GLU A 230 -28.29 17.93 73.92
N ASN A 231 -28.14 17.85 72.59
CA ASN A 231 -28.90 18.68 71.65
C ASN A 231 -30.14 17.93 71.15
N ALA A 232 -31.22 18.66 70.89
CA ALA A 232 -32.40 18.08 70.26
C ALA A 232 -32.13 17.73 68.79
N HIS A 233 -32.66 16.60 68.36
CA HIS A 233 -32.75 16.23 66.95
C HIS A 233 -33.96 16.91 66.32
N VAL A 234 -33.75 17.60 65.20
CA VAL A 234 -34.82 18.24 64.44
C VAL A 234 -35.48 17.21 63.52
N LEU A 235 -36.77 16.99 63.70
CA LEU A 235 -37.61 16.13 62.88
C LEU A 235 -38.25 16.95 61.75
N THR A 236 -38.50 16.30 60.62
CA THR A 236 -39.20 16.90 59.48
C THR A 236 -40.22 15.90 58.95
N ASP A 237 -41.12 16.34 58.09
CA ASP A 237 -42.01 15.46 57.31
C ASP A 237 -41.26 14.35 56.56
N LYS A 238 -39.96 14.55 56.30
CA LYS A 238 -39.08 13.60 55.60
C LYS A 238 -38.24 12.71 56.51
N LYS A 239 -38.15 13.00 57.80
CA LYS A 239 -37.24 12.30 58.72
C LYS A 239 -37.96 11.87 59.99
N ALA A 240 -37.86 10.60 60.32
CA ALA A 240 -38.26 10.01 61.58
C ALA A 240 -37.03 9.53 62.37
N LEU A 241 -37.12 9.47 63.69
CA LEU A 241 -36.08 8.92 64.55
C LEU A 241 -36.51 7.52 65.00
N GLN A 242 -35.69 6.52 64.71
CA GLN A 242 -35.84 5.17 65.25
C GLN A 242 -35.10 5.08 66.57
N LEU A 243 -35.86 4.88 67.64
CA LEU A 243 -35.34 4.76 69.00
C LEU A 243 -35.51 3.33 69.51
N ARG A 244 -34.63 2.95 70.43
CA ARG A 244 -34.70 1.71 71.20
C ARG A 244 -34.65 2.01 72.68
N ALA A 245 -35.52 1.37 73.45
CA ALA A 245 -35.50 1.47 74.91
C ALA A 245 -34.39 0.60 75.51
N LEU A 246 -33.53 1.20 76.35
CA LEU A 246 -32.47 0.51 77.10
C LEU A 246 -32.98 -0.14 78.41
N LYS A 247 -34.10 0.36 78.93
CA LYS A 247 -34.80 -0.11 80.13
C LYS A 247 -36.29 0.08 79.94
N THR A 248 -37.11 -0.55 80.78
CA THR A 248 -38.54 -0.23 80.81
C THR A 248 -38.75 1.13 81.46
N PHE A 249 -39.33 2.08 80.74
CA PHE A 249 -39.60 3.43 81.22
C PHE A 249 -40.80 4.04 80.48
N THR A 250 -41.34 5.13 81.02
CA THR A 250 -42.37 5.94 80.36
C THR A 250 -41.71 7.09 79.60
N ASP A 251 -41.97 7.18 78.29
CA ASP A 251 -41.44 8.24 77.44
C ASP A 251 -42.05 9.62 77.74
N ASP A 252 -41.49 10.68 77.13
CA ASP A 252 -41.98 12.06 77.29
C ASP A 252 -43.44 12.24 76.82
N PHE A 253 -43.98 11.29 76.05
CA PHE A 253 -45.35 11.28 75.52
C PHE A 253 -46.31 10.44 76.37
N GLY A 254 -45.84 9.87 77.48
CA GLY A 254 -46.63 9.05 78.40
C GLY A 254 -46.90 7.63 77.93
N LYS A 255 -46.16 7.11 76.93
CA LYS A 255 -46.22 5.71 76.50
C LYS A 255 -45.20 4.88 77.27
N GLU A 256 -45.64 3.73 77.76
CA GLU A 256 -44.75 2.76 78.40
C GLU A 256 -43.96 2.00 77.33
N ARG A 257 -42.62 2.05 77.42
CA ARG A 257 -41.71 1.39 76.50
C ARG A 257 -41.02 0.24 77.21
N MET A 258 -41.09 -0.95 76.64
CA MET A 258 -40.46 -2.14 77.20
C MET A 258 -38.98 -2.20 76.81
N ASN A 259 -38.15 -2.82 77.65
CA ASN A 259 -36.72 -3.00 77.33
C ASN A 259 -36.52 -3.71 75.98
N GLY A 260 -35.74 -3.10 75.09
CA GLY A 260 -35.46 -3.59 73.73
C GLY A 260 -36.54 -3.29 72.70
N GLU A 261 -37.67 -2.69 73.08
CA GLU A 261 -38.68 -2.22 72.13
C GLU A 261 -38.10 -1.11 71.24
N GLU A 262 -38.40 -1.17 69.95
CA GLU A 262 -38.04 -0.15 68.97
C GLU A 262 -39.30 0.55 68.44
N TRP A 263 -39.23 1.88 68.28
CA TRP A 263 -40.32 2.67 67.72
C TRP A 263 -39.79 3.85 66.92
N LEU A 264 -40.69 4.48 66.15
CA LEU A 264 -40.42 5.72 65.45
C LEU A 264 -41.03 6.91 66.19
N ILE A 265 -40.29 8.02 66.19
CA ILE A 265 -40.82 9.35 66.49
C ILE A 265 -40.82 10.13 65.18
N THR A 266 -41.98 10.70 64.85
CA THR A 266 -42.18 11.45 63.61
C THR A 266 -42.43 12.92 63.91
N TYR A 267 -42.42 13.77 62.88
CA TYR A 267 -42.80 15.18 63.00
C TYR A 267 -44.22 15.39 63.56
N LEU A 268 -45.12 14.40 63.43
CA LEU A 268 -46.47 14.47 63.99
C LEU A 268 -46.47 14.40 65.53
N ASP A 269 -45.45 13.80 66.13
CA ASP A 269 -45.32 13.67 67.58
C ASP A 269 -44.63 14.91 68.18
N THR A 270 -43.49 15.33 67.60
CA THR A 270 -42.74 16.53 68.01
C THR A 270 -41.86 17.06 66.88
N GLU A 271 -41.65 18.38 66.84
CA GLU A 271 -40.73 19.01 65.86
C GLU A 271 -39.26 18.77 66.21
N THR A 272 -38.96 18.69 67.51
CA THR A 272 -37.61 18.44 68.01
C THR A 272 -37.65 17.44 69.16
N HIS A 273 -36.80 16.43 69.12
CA HIS A 273 -36.71 15.41 70.16
C HIS A 273 -35.33 15.38 70.81
N ILE A 274 -35.27 15.53 72.13
CA ILE A 274 -34.04 15.33 72.90
C ILE A 274 -34.05 13.89 73.39
N LEU A 275 -33.03 13.12 73.03
CA LEU A 275 -32.90 11.72 73.43
C LEU A 275 -32.86 11.62 74.96
N SER A 276 -33.78 10.85 75.52
CA SER A 276 -33.77 10.52 76.96
C SER A 276 -32.60 9.60 77.31
N VAL A 277 -32.26 9.50 78.60
CA VAL A 277 -31.16 8.63 79.09
C VAL A 277 -31.42 7.16 78.76
N TYR A 278 -32.68 6.74 78.73
CA TYR A 278 -33.08 5.36 78.44
C TYR A 278 -33.42 5.13 76.96
N GLU A 279 -33.25 6.15 76.12
CA GLU A 279 -33.44 6.05 74.68
C GLU A 279 -32.09 5.94 73.98
N GLN A 280 -31.98 4.97 73.08
CA GLN A 280 -30.86 4.86 72.17
C GLN A 280 -31.33 5.16 70.75
N LEU A 281 -30.70 6.13 70.10
CA LEU A 281 -30.90 6.36 68.68
C LEU A 281 -30.31 5.19 67.87
N VAL A 282 -31.16 4.45 67.17
CA VAL A 282 -30.76 3.35 66.28
C VAL A 282 -30.47 3.90 64.89
N ALA A 283 -31.41 4.67 64.32
CA ALA A 283 -31.28 5.22 62.98
C ALA A 283 -32.16 6.47 62.80
N VAL A 284 -31.81 7.29 61.80
CA VAL A 284 -32.71 8.30 61.24
C VAL A 284 -33.33 7.69 59.98
N VAL A 285 -34.66 7.55 59.97
CA VAL A 285 -35.40 6.90 58.88
C VAL A 285 -35.99 7.95 57.96
N ASP A 286 -35.63 7.89 56.69
CA ASP A 286 -36.18 8.78 55.67
C ASP A 286 -37.57 8.30 55.21
N VAL A 287 -38.44 9.23 54.84
CA VAL A 287 -39.78 8.95 54.32
C VAL A 287 -39.69 8.26 52.95
N ILE A 288 -40.49 7.22 52.74
CA ILE A 288 -40.67 6.58 51.45
C ILE A 288 -41.88 7.21 50.78
N THR A 289 -41.67 7.82 49.62
CA THR A 289 -42.74 8.41 48.82
C THR A 289 -42.96 7.57 47.56
N LEU A 290 -44.16 7.03 47.40
CA LEU A 290 -44.61 6.37 46.18
C LEU A 290 -45.37 7.36 45.30
N ASN A 291 -45.12 7.34 43.99
CA ASN A 291 -45.93 8.04 42.99
C ASN A 291 -47.13 7.19 42.55
N SER A 292 -48.05 7.77 41.77
CA SER A 292 -49.25 7.07 41.25
C SER A 292 -48.94 5.83 40.39
N ARG A 293 -47.73 5.74 39.82
CA ARG A 293 -47.25 4.62 39.02
C ARG A 293 -46.17 3.79 39.70
N GLN A 294 -46.11 3.84 41.03
CA GLN A 294 -45.18 3.07 41.83
C GLN A 294 -45.90 2.25 42.87
N TYR A 295 -45.29 1.12 43.22
CA TYR A 295 -45.73 0.25 44.29
C TYR A 295 -44.52 -0.33 45.01
N CYS A 296 -44.73 -0.82 46.22
CA CYS A 296 -43.71 -1.59 46.91
C CYS A 296 -44.35 -2.70 47.74
N VAL A 297 -43.57 -3.73 48.03
CA VAL A 297 -43.98 -4.84 48.89
C VAL A 297 -43.16 -4.79 50.17
N ILE A 298 -43.84 -4.62 51.29
CA ILE A 298 -43.24 -4.69 52.63
C ILE A 298 -43.24 -6.14 53.09
N ILE A 299 -42.09 -6.64 53.50
CA ILE A 299 -41.89 -7.90 54.19
C ILE A 299 -42.00 -7.66 55.70
N ASP A 300 -42.64 -8.59 56.38
CA ASP A 300 -42.87 -8.58 57.82
C ASP A 300 -43.56 -7.29 58.29
N PRO A 301 -44.72 -6.94 57.71
CA PRO A 301 -45.42 -5.70 58.04
C PRO A 301 -45.81 -5.69 59.52
N VAL A 302 -45.77 -4.51 60.13
CA VAL A 302 -46.22 -4.31 61.51
C VAL A 302 -47.71 -3.99 61.50
N GLU A 303 -48.50 -4.85 62.14
CA GLU A 303 -49.95 -4.67 62.33
C GLU A 303 -50.26 -4.72 63.82
N ASP A 304 -51.02 -3.75 64.32
CA ASP A 304 -51.34 -3.57 65.75
C ASP A 304 -50.10 -3.58 66.68
N GLY A 305 -49.01 -2.95 66.23
CA GLY A 305 -47.75 -2.85 66.97
C GLY A 305 -46.93 -4.14 67.03
N LYS A 306 -47.35 -5.21 66.32
CA LYS A 306 -46.62 -6.48 66.25
C LYS A 306 -46.20 -6.80 64.82
N GLN A 307 -44.95 -7.23 64.70
CA GLN A 307 -44.38 -7.64 63.42
C GLN A 307 -44.94 -8.99 62.95
N GLN A 308 -45.48 -9.04 61.73
CA GLN A 308 -46.07 -10.24 61.14
C GLN A 308 -45.05 -11.01 60.31
N LEU A 309 -44.21 -11.83 60.95
CA LEU A 309 -43.14 -12.58 60.28
C LEU A 309 -43.67 -13.48 59.14
N GLY A 310 -43.02 -13.39 57.98
CA GLY A 310 -43.31 -14.15 56.76
C GLY A 310 -44.45 -13.60 55.91
N LYS A 311 -45.18 -12.58 56.37
CA LYS A 311 -46.24 -11.94 55.58
C LYS A 311 -45.69 -10.85 54.68
N LYS A 312 -46.40 -10.60 53.58
CA LYS A 312 -46.10 -9.52 52.62
C LYS A 312 -47.29 -8.58 52.51
N LYS A 313 -47.03 -7.28 52.49
CA LYS A 313 -48.04 -6.23 52.34
C LYS A 313 -47.72 -5.37 51.14
N LEU A 314 -48.63 -5.38 50.16
CA LEU A 314 -48.53 -4.57 48.96
C LEU A 314 -49.06 -3.16 49.26
N ILE A 315 -48.24 -2.13 49.02
CA ILE A 315 -48.63 -0.73 49.11
C ILE A 315 -48.65 -0.14 47.70
N LEU A 316 -49.76 0.51 47.37
CA LEU A 316 -50.10 1.00 46.04
C LEU A 316 -50.43 2.51 46.10
N GLY A 317 -50.02 3.22 45.04
CA GLY A 317 -50.45 4.59 44.77
C GLY A 317 -49.71 5.65 45.58
N GLU A 318 -50.14 6.91 45.40
CA GLU A 318 -49.51 8.08 46.01
C GLU A 318 -49.61 8.05 47.53
N LYS A 319 -48.54 7.58 48.18
CA LYS A 319 -48.46 7.44 49.64
C LYS A 319 -47.06 7.77 50.09
N SER A 320 -46.99 8.52 51.20
CA SER A 320 -45.75 8.79 51.92
C SER A 320 -45.83 8.12 53.29
N PHE A 321 -44.88 7.26 53.60
CA PHE A 321 -44.85 6.52 54.86
C PHE A 321 -43.42 6.21 55.29
N PHE A 322 -43.23 5.90 56.58
CA PHE A 322 -41.96 5.42 57.13
C PHE A 322 -42.03 3.91 57.34
N LEU A 323 -40.93 3.19 57.10
CA LEU A 323 -40.83 1.78 57.46
C LEU A 323 -40.78 1.64 58.97
N GLN A 324 -41.70 0.86 59.53
CA GLN A 324 -41.68 0.56 60.96
C GLN A 324 -40.45 -0.30 61.31
N PRO A 325 -40.00 -0.30 62.57
CA PRO A 325 -38.90 -1.14 63.00
C PRO A 325 -39.18 -2.61 62.68
N GLY A 326 -38.23 -3.23 61.98
CA GLY A 326 -38.35 -4.61 61.50
C GLY A 326 -38.87 -4.75 60.07
N GLU A 327 -39.60 -3.77 59.53
CA GLU A 327 -40.10 -3.81 58.15
C GLU A 327 -38.98 -3.65 57.14
N LYS A 328 -39.08 -4.37 56.02
CA LYS A 328 -38.14 -4.26 54.91
C LYS A 328 -38.89 -4.24 53.59
N LEU A 329 -38.38 -3.50 52.61
CA LEU A 329 -38.86 -3.60 51.24
C LEU A 329 -38.26 -4.85 50.59
N GLU A 330 -39.09 -5.64 49.89
CA GLU A 330 -38.63 -6.83 49.18
C GLU A 330 -37.68 -6.48 48.03
N ASN A 331 -38.18 -5.67 47.09
CA ASN A 331 -37.45 -5.26 45.88
C ASN A 331 -37.41 -3.72 45.75
N GLY A 332 -37.37 -3.00 46.88
CA GLY A 332 -37.43 -1.54 46.90
C GLY A 332 -38.76 -0.98 46.36
N ILE A 333 -38.69 0.25 45.85
CA ILE A 333 -39.79 0.91 45.12
C ILE A 333 -39.77 0.39 43.69
N GLN A 334 -40.88 -0.17 43.22
CA GLN A 334 -41.05 -0.73 41.89
C GLN A 334 -42.02 0.12 41.07
N ASP A 335 -41.77 0.24 39.78
CA ASP A 335 -42.70 0.88 38.86
C ASP A 335 -43.78 -0.12 38.41
N VAL A 336 -44.99 0.38 38.23
CA VAL A 336 -46.12 -0.38 37.68
C VAL A 336 -45.79 -0.84 36.25
N PHE A 337 -46.19 -2.08 35.90
CA PHE A 337 -45.95 -2.60 34.56
C PHE A 337 -46.93 -1.97 33.57
N ILE A 338 -46.46 -0.96 32.83
CA ILE A 338 -47.19 -0.35 31.72
C ILE A 338 -46.92 -1.19 30.48
N LEU A 339 -47.93 -1.93 30.02
CA LEU A 339 -47.84 -2.78 28.83
C LEU A 339 -48.39 -2.02 27.64
N GLY A 340 -47.58 -1.88 26.58
CA GLY A 340 -48.03 -1.42 25.26
C GLY A 340 -48.90 -2.47 24.55
N ALA A 341 -49.53 -2.09 23.44
CA ALA A 341 -50.32 -3.03 22.61
C ALA A 341 -49.45 -4.15 22.01
N ASP A 342 -48.15 -3.91 21.84
CA ASP A 342 -47.14 -4.83 21.35
C ASP A 342 -46.39 -5.56 22.47
N GLU A 343 -46.83 -5.43 23.73
CA GLU A 343 -46.16 -6.02 24.88
C GLU A 343 -47.10 -6.89 25.70
N GLY A 344 -46.50 -7.87 26.38
CA GLY A 344 -47.20 -8.72 27.32
C GLY A 344 -46.28 -9.18 28.43
N VAL A 345 -46.85 -9.59 29.54
CA VAL A 345 -46.10 -10.15 30.67
C VAL A 345 -46.59 -11.55 30.95
N ILE A 346 -45.63 -12.47 31.11
CA ILE A 346 -45.88 -13.83 31.56
C ILE A 346 -45.79 -13.86 33.08
N LEU A 347 -46.85 -14.38 33.66
CA LEU A 347 -47.04 -14.52 35.10
C LEU A 347 -46.96 -15.99 35.49
N LYS A 348 -46.51 -16.23 36.72
CA LYS A 348 -46.52 -17.54 37.36
C LYS A 348 -47.14 -17.43 38.74
N CYS A 349 -48.10 -18.30 39.01
CA CYS A 349 -48.70 -18.41 40.33
C CYS A 349 -47.72 -19.07 41.31
N ILE A 350 -47.43 -18.45 42.45
CA ILE A 350 -46.68 -19.07 43.56
C ILE A 350 -47.66 -19.73 44.53
N GLU A 351 -48.68 -18.99 44.94
CA GLU A 351 -49.70 -19.44 45.88
C GLU A 351 -51.08 -19.49 45.20
N ALA A 352 -51.96 -20.37 45.66
CA ALA A 352 -53.32 -20.44 45.12
C ALA A 352 -54.09 -19.17 45.49
N PHE A 353 -54.61 -18.46 44.49
CA PHE A 353 -55.46 -17.30 44.72
C PHE A 353 -56.49 -17.14 43.60
N GLU A 354 -57.53 -16.36 43.90
CA GLU A 354 -58.58 -16.03 42.95
C GLU A 354 -58.22 -14.72 42.24
N ASP A 355 -57.96 -14.82 40.94
CA ASP A 355 -57.61 -13.66 40.12
C ASP A 355 -58.88 -12.84 39.86
N GLN A 356 -59.00 -11.70 40.56
CA GLN A 356 -60.16 -10.81 40.44
C GLN A 356 -60.29 -10.17 39.05
N GLN A 357 -59.19 -10.04 38.30
CA GLN A 357 -59.21 -9.42 36.96
C GLN A 357 -59.72 -10.40 35.90
N ALA A 358 -59.36 -11.69 36.00
CA ALA A 358 -59.74 -12.72 35.04
C ALA A 358 -60.93 -13.60 35.51
N ASN A 359 -61.34 -13.50 36.77
CA ASN A 359 -62.33 -14.37 37.43
C ASN A 359 -62.00 -15.87 37.27
N VAL A 360 -60.72 -16.21 37.41
CA VAL A 360 -60.18 -17.58 37.28
C VAL A 360 -59.43 -17.95 38.56
N LYS A 361 -59.68 -19.16 39.08
CA LYS A 361 -58.88 -19.73 40.16
C LYS A 361 -57.54 -20.21 39.60
N ARG A 362 -56.44 -19.62 40.07
CA ARG A 362 -55.08 -19.97 39.64
C ARG A 362 -54.46 -20.91 40.66
N ASN A 363 -53.91 -22.01 40.18
CA ASN A 363 -53.19 -22.97 41.01
C ASN A 363 -51.68 -22.65 41.00
N PRO A 364 -50.95 -22.99 42.09
CA PRO A 364 -49.50 -22.87 42.12
C PRO A 364 -48.83 -23.53 40.90
N GLY A 365 -47.98 -22.78 40.22
CA GLY A 365 -47.27 -23.22 39.02
C GLY A 365 -47.96 -22.88 37.69
N ASP A 366 -49.24 -22.47 37.70
CA ASP A 366 -49.93 -22.04 36.49
C ASP A 366 -49.23 -20.83 35.87
N ARG A 367 -49.08 -20.85 34.54
CA ARG A 367 -48.52 -19.76 33.74
C ARG A 367 -49.56 -19.20 32.79
N TRP A 368 -49.65 -17.87 32.73
CA TRP A 368 -50.49 -17.18 31.75
C TRP A 368 -49.84 -15.88 31.33
N MET A 369 -50.33 -15.31 30.23
CA MET A 369 -49.85 -14.05 29.70
C MET A 369 -50.96 -13.00 29.79
N ILE A 370 -50.61 -11.80 30.25
CA ILE A 370 -51.43 -10.60 30.10
C ILE A 370 -50.85 -9.79 28.94
N ARG A 371 -51.69 -9.39 27.98
CA ARG A 371 -51.32 -8.54 26.85
C ARG A 371 -51.80 -7.12 27.10
N GLY A 372 -51.03 -6.12 26.69
CA GLY A 372 -51.45 -4.73 26.77
C GLY A 372 -52.52 -4.36 25.71
N PRO A 373 -53.00 -3.10 25.70
CA PRO A 373 -52.54 -1.99 26.53
C PRO A 373 -53.20 -1.94 27.91
N THR A 374 -52.44 -2.23 28.98
CA THR A 374 -52.94 -2.24 30.37
C THR A 374 -51.83 -1.89 31.37
N GLU A 375 -52.18 -1.27 32.49
CA GLU A 375 -51.31 -1.12 33.65
C GLU A 375 -51.51 -2.34 34.58
N TYR A 376 -50.44 -3.08 34.86
CA TYR A 376 -50.50 -4.30 35.67
C TYR A 376 -49.61 -4.18 36.92
N ILE A 377 -50.15 -4.60 38.07
CA ILE A 377 -49.43 -4.66 39.33
C ILE A 377 -49.53 -6.09 39.86
N PRO A 378 -48.40 -6.79 40.05
CA PRO A 378 -48.44 -8.15 40.53
C PRO A 378 -48.94 -8.21 41.98
N PRO A 379 -49.97 -9.03 42.29
CA PRO A 379 -50.33 -9.33 43.67
C PRO A 379 -49.24 -10.18 44.34
N THR A 380 -49.25 -10.26 45.66
CA THR A 380 -48.21 -10.96 46.45
C THR A 380 -48.06 -12.45 46.11
N GLN A 381 -49.11 -13.08 45.59
CA GLN A 381 -49.14 -14.50 45.22
C GLN A 381 -48.58 -14.78 43.81
N VAL A 382 -48.29 -13.75 43.02
CA VAL A 382 -47.91 -13.86 41.60
C VAL A 382 -46.50 -13.33 41.37
N GLU A 383 -45.74 -14.11 40.62
CA GLU A 383 -44.41 -13.73 40.14
C GLU A 383 -44.47 -13.34 38.67
N VAL A 384 -43.82 -12.22 38.32
CA VAL A 384 -43.59 -11.83 36.93
C VAL A 384 -42.36 -12.59 36.41
N VAL A 385 -42.57 -13.52 35.49
CA VAL A 385 -41.49 -14.36 34.94
C VAL A 385 -40.74 -13.64 33.84
N THR A 386 -41.46 -13.09 32.86
CA THR A 386 -40.83 -12.51 31.67
C THR A 386 -41.74 -11.50 31.01
N ARG A 387 -41.20 -10.33 30.69
CA ARG A 387 -41.83 -9.37 29.77
C ARG A 387 -41.50 -9.79 28.33
N ARG A 388 -42.52 -9.88 27.49
CA ARG A 388 -42.42 -10.21 26.07
C ARG A 388 -42.87 -9.05 25.23
N LYS A 389 -42.21 -8.92 24.09
CA LYS A 389 -42.57 -7.98 23.04
C LYS A 389 -42.95 -8.76 21.80
N ALA A 390 -43.92 -8.26 21.05
CA ALA A 390 -44.24 -8.76 19.73
C ALA A 390 -43.03 -8.54 18.81
N LEU A 391 -42.68 -9.57 18.05
CA LEU A 391 -41.57 -9.54 17.11
C LEU A 391 -42.15 -9.14 15.75
N PRO A 392 -41.77 -7.96 15.20
CA PRO A 392 -42.17 -7.59 13.85
C PRO A 392 -41.41 -8.49 12.86
N LEU A 393 -42.15 -9.28 12.08
CA LEU A 393 -41.60 -10.12 11.02
C LEU A 393 -42.11 -9.60 9.68
N ASP A 394 -41.18 -9.38 8.75
CA ASP A 394 -41.48 -9.05 7.35
C ASP A 394 -41.84 -10.32 6.55
N GLU A 395 -42.40 -10.18 5.35
CA GLU A 395 -42.87 -11.31 4.51
C GLU A 395 -41.78 -12.37 4.25
N ASN A 396 -40.51 -11.94 4.15
CA ASN A 396 -39.35 -12.80 3.93
C ASN A 396 -38.58 -13.16 5.21
N GLU A 397 -39.07 -12.75 6.38
CA GLU A 397 -38.48 -13.05 7.68
C GLU A 397 -39.37 -13.96 8.51
N GLY A 398 -38.74 -14.73 9.38
CA GLY A 398 -39.45 -15.60 10.30
C GLY A 398 -38.62 -16.02 11.50
N ILE A 399 -39.28 -16.71 12.42
CA ILE A 399 -38.67 -17.28 13.63
C ILE A 399 -39.09 -18.73 13.80
N TYR A 400 -38.23 -19.52 14.42
CA TYR A 400 -38.61 -20.85 14.88
C TYR A 400 -39.19 -20.79 16.28
N VAL A 401 -40.39 -21.33 16.44
CA VAL A 401 -41.11 -21.37 17.71
C VAL A 401 -41.30 -22.83 18.11
N ARG A 402 -40.95 -23.13 19.37
CA ARG A 402 -41.23 -24.43 20.00
C ARG A 402 -42.28 -24.25 21.09
N ASP A 403 -43.28 -25.09 21.03
CA ASP A 403 -44.25 -25.24 22.11
C ASP A 403 -43.64 -26.13 23.21
N ILE A 404 -43.60 -25.62 24.44
CA ILE A 404 -43.03 -26.27 25.64
C ILE A 404 -43.89 -27.47 26.07
N LYS A 405 -45.22 -27.42 25.87
CA LYS A 405 -46.14 -28.50 26.26
C LYS A 405 -46.12 -29.64 25.25
N THR A 406 -46.19 -29.31 23.95
CA THR A 406 -46.28 -30.34 22.89
C THR A 406 -44.92 -30.73 22.32
N GLY A 407 -43.88 -29.92 22.56
CA GLY A 407 -42.55 -30.10 21.95
C GLY A 407 -42.51 -29.80 20.45
N ARG A 408 -43.62 -29.41 19.82
CA ARG A 408 -43.72 -29.20 18.38
C ARG A 408 -42.99 -27.91 18.00
N VAL A 409 -42.07 -28.02 17.04
CA VAL A 409 -41.38 -26.87 16.45
C VAL A 409 -42.06 -26.50 15.13
N ARG A 410 -42.28 -25.20 14.91
CA ARG A 410 -42.78 -24.66 13.64
C ARG A 410 -42.06 -23.35 13.29
N ALA A 411 -42.06 -22.99 12.02
CA ALA A 411 -41.66 -21.67 11.55
C ALA A 411 -42.88 -20.75 11.50
N VAL A 412 -42.75 -19.53 12.01
CA VAL A 412 -43.72 -18.44 11.86
C VAL A 412 -43.09 -17.37 10.98
N ILE A 413 -43.79 -16.94 9.93
CA ILE A 413 -43.24 -16.14 8.82
C ILE A 413 -44.22 -15.03 8.46
N GLY A 414 -43.73 -13.82 8.16
CA GLY A 414 -44.52 -12.77 7.50
C GLY A 414 -45.56 -12.02 8.33
N GLU A 415 -45.70 -12.32 9.61
CA GLU A 415 -46.63 -11.63 10.50
C GLU A 415 -45.97 -11.22 11.82
N THR A 416 -46.41 -10.08 12.38
CA THR A 416 -45.93 -9.66 13.71
C THR A 416 -46.41 -10.66 14.76
N TYR A 417 -45.48 -11.38 15.38
CA TYR A 417 -45.81 -12.51 16.24
C TYR A 417 -45.35 -12.27 17.68
N MET A 418 -46.26 -12.44 18.63
CA MET A 418 -45.95 -12.46 20.06
C MET A 418 -46.01 -13.89 20.58
N LEU A 419 -44.88 -14.39 21.05
CA LEU A 419 -44.77 -15.75 21.62
C LEU A 419 -45.71 -15.91 22.82
N THR A 420 -46.56 -16.94 22.79
CA THR A 420 -47.49 -17.27 23.88
C THR A 420 -46.79 -17.82 25.12
N GLN A 421 -47.48 -17.92 26.26
CA GLN A 421 -46.90 -18.39 27.53
C GLN A 421 -46.25 -19.78 27.47
N ASP A 422 -46.72 -20.62 26.55
CA ASP A 422 -46.23 -21.99 26.35
C ASP A 422 -45.24 -22.10 25.18
N GLU A 423 -44.86 -20.99 24.57
CA GLU A 423 -43.94 -20.96 23.43
C GLU A 423 -42.60 -20.34 23.81
N GLU A 424 -41.53 -20.89 23.23
CA GLU A 424 -40.18 -20.34 23.29
C GLU A 424 -39.54 -20.27 21.90
N LEU A 425 -38.54 -19.42 21.76
CA LEU A 425 -37.73 -19.36 20.54
C LEU A 425 -36.85 -20.59 20.46
N TRP A 426 -36.98 -21.35 19.37
CA TRP A 426 -36.17 -22.53 19.13
C TRP A 426 -34.94 -22.18 18.29
N GLN A 427 -33.78 -22.67 18.71
CA GLN A 427 -32.54 -22.44 17.97
C GLN A 427 -32.31 -23.60 17.01
N LYS A 428 -32.28 -23.29 15.72
CA LYS A 428 -31.91 -24.26 14.70
C LYS A 428 -30.40 -24.34 14.57
N GLU A 429 -29.83 -25.49 14.91
CA GLU A 429 -28.41 -25.73 14.73
C GLU A 429 -28.13 -26.27 13.33
N LEU A 430 -27.15 -25.68 12.65
CA LEU A 430 -26.64 -26.17 11.38
C LEU A 430 -25.17 -26.60 11.52
N PRO A 431 -24.68 -27.50 10.66
CA PRO A 431 -23.25 -27.77 10.59
C PRO A 431 -22.46 -26.49 10.32
N LYS A 432 -21.31 -26.32 10.99
CA LYS A 432 -20.47 -25.11 10.88
C LYS A 432 -20.13 -24.73 9.43
N GLN A 433 -19.89 -25.74 8.58
CA GLN A 433 -19.62 -25.55 7.15
C GLN A 433 -20.78 -24.84 6.43
N VAL A 434 -22.02 -25.19 6.77
CA VAL A 434 -23.23 -24.59 6.19
C VAL A 434 -23.42 -23.17 6.73
N GLU A 435 -23.18 -22.95 8.03
CA GLU A 435 -23.23 -21.61 8.62
C GLU A 435 -22.25 -20.65 7.96
N ASP A 436 -21.01 -21.09 7.73
CA ASP A 436 -19.99 -20.32 7.03
C ASP A 436 -20.43 -19.99 5.59
N LEU A 437 -20.98 -20.96 4.86
CA LEU A 437 -21.41 -20.78 3.47
C LEU A 437 -22.67 -19.90 3.34
N LEU A 438 -23.55 -19.87 4.34
CA LEU A 438 -24.71 -18.96 4.35
C LEU A 438 -24.32 -17.49 4.52
N THR A 439 -23.17 -17.22 5.14
CA THR A 439 -22.65 -15.86 5.27
C THR A 439 -21.88 -15.38 4.04
N ARG A 440 -21.53 -16.30 3.14
CA ARG A 440 -20.76 -15.99 1.92
C ARG A 440 -21.71 -15.82 0.74
N ASP A 441 -21.41 -14.85 -0.10
CA ASP A 441 -22.13 -14.68 -1.36
C ASP A 441 -21.57 -15.67 -2.39
N ALA A 442 -22.44 -16.52 -2.95
CA ALA A 442 -22.05 -17.65 -3.78
C ALA A 442 -21.35 -17.24 -5.10
N LEU A 443 -21.51 -15.98 -5.52
CA LEU A 443 -20.93 -15.45 -6.76
C LEU A 443 -19.57 -14.75 -6.55
N VAL A 444 -19.28 -14.23 -5.36
CA VAL A 444 -18.12 -13.36 -5.11
C VAL A 444 -16.82 -14.16 -4.90
N ASP A 445 -16.90 -15.38 -4.39
CA ASP A 445 -15.73 -16.14 -3.91
C ASP A 445 -15.04 -17.05 -4.95
N ARG A 446 -15.35 -16.94 -6.26
CA ARG A 446 -14.64 -17.72 -7.31
C ARG A 446 -13.13 -17.43 -7.39
N ASN A 447 -12.66 -16.32 -6.85
CA ASN A 447 -11.26 -15.87 -6.95
C ASN A 447 -10.41 -16.08 -5.69
N ILE A 448 -10.91 -16.75 -4.65
CA ILE A 448 -10.14 -16.99 -3.42
C ILE A 448 -9.99 -18.50 -3.22
N PRO A 449 -8.82 -19.10 -3.54
CA PRO A 449 -8.50 -20.43 -3.05
C PRO A 449 -8.63 -20.40 -1.52
N THR A 450 -9.32 -21.38 -0.95
CA THR A 450 -9.40 -21.66 0.48
C THR A 450 -7.99 -21.89 1.05
N ARG A 451 -7.24 -20.81 1.25
CA ARG A 451 -5.95 -20.80 1.89
C ARG A 451 -6.22 -21.06 3.37
N ASN A 452 -5.80 -22.23 3.84
CA ASN A 452 -5.78 -22.59 5.26
C ASN A 452 -5.33 -21.37 6.08
N ARG A 453 -6.24 -20.79 6.87
CA ARG A 453 -5.94 -19.77 7.88
C ARG A 453 -5.25 -20.44 9.07
N THR A 454 -4.04 -20.90 8.86
CA THR A 454 -3.07 -21.17 9.90
C THR A 454 -1.73 -20.75 9.32
N THR A 455 -1.08 -19.79 9.98
CA THR A 455 0.18 -19.11 9.62
C THR A 455 0.04 -18.00 8.58
N ASP A 456 -0.20 -16.78 9.06
CA ASP A 456 0.59 -15.58 8.71
C ASP A 456 0.07 -14.39 9.53
N LYS A 457 0.61 -14.25 10.74
CA LYS A 457 0.65 -12.96 11.44
C LYS A 457 1.87 -12.24 10.87
N ASN A 458 1.65 -11.02 10.38
CA ASN A 458 2.62 -10.05 9.85
C ASN A 458 2.78 -10.07 8.33
N GLN A 459 2.10 -9.17 7.63
CA GLN A 459 2.74 -7.96 7.10
C GLN A 459 1.74 -7.06 6.35
N SER A 460 2.10 -5.77 6.32
CA SER A 460 1.58 -4.65 5.53
C SER A 460 0.17 -4.13 5.82
N GLN A 461 0.15 -3.15 6.73
CA GLN A 461 -0.67 -1.94 6.59
C GLN A 461 -0.35 -1.27 5.24
N GLN A 462 -1.37 -1.03 4.42
CA GLN A 462 -1.54 0.23 3.70
C GLN A 462 -2.96 0.33 3.15
N GLU A 463 -3.52 1.52 3.34
CA GLU A 463 -4.93 1.84 3.32
C GLU A 463 -5.47 1.97 1.90
N THR A 464 -6.66 1.43 1.67
CA THR A 464 -7.67 2.10 0.85
C THR A 464 -9.02 2.01 1.56
N THR A 465 -9.65 3.16 1.67
CA THR A 465 -10.82 3.48 2.46
C THR A 465 -12.10 2.89 1.88
N THR A 466 -12.57 1.78 2.45
CA THR A 466 -13.99 1.53 2.70
C THR A 466 -14.11 0.69 3.97
N ASN A 467 -14.61 1.31 5.04
CA ASN A 467 -14.93 0.63 6.28
C ASN A 467 -16.06 -0.39 6.05
N SER A 468 -15.67 -1.61 5.70
CA SER A 468 -16.47 -2.81 5.96
C SER A 468 -15.52 -3.92 6.39
N LYS A 469 -14.95 -3.76 7.59
CA LYS A 469 -14.68 -4.96 8.40
C LYS A 469 -16.03 -5.64 8.56
N SER A 470 -16.32 -6.62 7.70
CA SER A 470 -17.43 -7.53 7.91
C SER A 470 -17.11 -8.30 9.19
N ASN A 471 -17.48 -7.73 10.34
CA ASN A 471 -17.85 -8.53 11.49
C ASN A 471 -18.85 -9.52 10.92
N ALA A 472 -18.44 -10.77 10.71
CA ALA A 472 -19.36 -11.83 10.33
C ALA A 472 -20.43 -11.81 11.43
N ILE A 473 -21.60 -11.24 11.11
CA ILE A 473 -22.67 -11.04 12.08
C ILE A 473 -23.01 -12.44 12.55
N LYS A 474 -22.72 -12.72 13.82
CA LYS A 474 -23.01 -14.02 14.41
C LYS A 474 -24.50 -14.27 14.18
N ARG A 475 -24.79 -15.31 13.39
CA ARG A 475 -26.15 -15.60 12.98
C ARG A 475 -27.04 -15.80 14.21
N ASP A 476 -28.20 -15.16 14.21
CA ASP A 476 -29.26 -15.48 15.14
C ASP A 476 -29.86 -16.84 14.78
N LYS A 477 -29.61 -17.85 15.64
CA LYS A 477 -30.08 -19.23 15.43
C LYS A 477 -31.60 -19.37 15.55
N SER A 478 -32.27 -18.41 16.20
CA SER A 478 -33.73 -18.42 16.37
C SER A 478 -34.48 -17.90 15.15
N LYS A 479 -33.81 -17.14 14.29
CA LYS A 479 -34.36 -16.67 13.02
C LYS A 479 -34.37 -17.78 11.98
N LEU A 480 -35.40 -17.72 11.14
CA LEU A 480 -35.60 -18.59 9.98
C LEU A 480 -34.37 -18.55 9.07
N VAL A 481 -33.91 -19.71 8.63
CA VAL A 481 -32.80 -19.77 7.67
C VAL A 481 -33.33 -19.37 6.31
N THR A 482 -32.82 -18.28 5.76
CA THR A 482 -33.09 -17.86 4.39
C THR A 482 -31.84 -18.01 3.52
N TYR A 483 -32.01 -18.44 2.28
CA TYR A 483 -30.93 -18.50 1.29
C TYR A 483 -31.45 -18.07 -0.07
N ARG A 484 -30.80 -17.08 -0.69
CA ARG A 484 -31.13 -16.63 -2.05
C ARG A 484 -30.38 -17.51 -3.02
N VAL A 485 -31.11 -18.29 -3.82
CA VAL A 485 -30.49 -19.13 -4.85
C VAL A 485 -30.04 -18.22 -6.00
N PRO A 486 -28.76 -18.25 -6.40
CA PRO A 486 -28.28 -17.45 -7.53
C PRO A 486 -28.98 -17.82 -8.85
N HIS A 487 -28.93 -16.91 -9.82
CA HIS A 487 -29.36 -17.21 -11.19
C HIS A 487 -28.55 -18.40 -11.76
N ASN A 488 -29.19 -19.24 -12.56
CA ASN A 488 -28.60 -20.46 -13.12
C ASN A 488 -27.96 -21.37 -12.06
N ALA A 489 -28.54 -21.43 -10.88
CA ALA A 489 -28.16 -22.35 -9.83
C ALA A 489 -29.38 -23.09 -9.31
N CYS A 490 -29.15 -24.25 -8.69
CA CYS A 490 -30.17 -24.95 -7.93
C CYS A 490 -29.63 -25.40 -6.58
N VAL A 491 -30.52 -25.53 -5.61
CA VAL A 491 -30.21 -26.01 -4.26
C VAL A 491 -31.07 -27.20 -3.95
N GLN A 492 -30.47 -28.22 -3.35
CA GLN A 492 -31.20 -29.36 -2.82
C GLN A 492 -31.41 -29.19 -1.31
N ILE A 493 -32.65 -29.38 -0.88
CA ILE A 493 -33.06 -29.31 0.52
C ILE A 493 -33.68 -30.64 0.88
N TYR A 494 -33.22 -31.23 1.98
CA TYR A 494 -33.74 -32.48 2.49
C TYR A 494 -34.56 -32.25 3.75
N ASP A 495 -35.84 -32.62 3.73
CA ASP A 495 -36.71 -32.66 4.90
C ASP A 495 -36.53 -34.02 5.61
N TYR A 496 -35.94 -34.00 6.80
CA TYR A 496 -35.69 -35.22 7.58
C TYR A 496 -36.97 -35.84 8.16
N LYS A 497 -38.00 -35.04 8.39
CA LYS A 497 -39.27 -35.50 8.95
C LYS A 497 -40.17 -36.09 7.88
N ALA A 498 -40.27 -35.43 6.72
CA ALA A 498 -41.02 -35.94 5.58
C ALA A 498 -40.25 -36.98 4.74
N LYS A 499 -38.92 -37.08 4.92
CA LYS A 499 -37.99 -37.91 4.13
C LYS A 499 -38.08 -37.63 2.63
N LYS A 500 -38.24 -36.36 2.26
CA LYS A 500 -38.34 -35.89 0.88
C LYS A 500 -37.26 -34.86 0.60
N ALA A 501 -36.62 -34.98 -0.55
CA ALA A 501 -35.74 -33.95 -1.10
C ALA A 501 -36.55 -33.07 -2.05
N ARG A 502 -36.47 -31.75 -1.89
CA ARG A 502 -36.96 -30.80 -2.88
C ARG A 502 -35.81 -30.00 -3.44
N ILE A 503 -35.86 -29.73 -4.74
CA ILE A 503 -34.86 -28.96 -5.47
C ILE A 503 -35.49 -27.66 -5.88
N ILE A 504 -34.82 -26.56 -5.57
CA ILE A 504 -35.30 -25.21 -5.86
C ILE A 504 -34.32 -24.55 -6.81
N PHE A 505 -34.85 -24.02 -7.91
CA PHE A 505 -34.08 -23.33 -8.94
C PHE A 505 -34.06 -21.83 -8.68
N GLY A 506 -32.93 -21.19 -8.96
CA GLY A 506 -32.80 -19.75 -8.85
C GLY A 506 -33.55 -19.00 -9.96
N PRO A 507 -33.95 -17.74 -9.73
CA PRO A 507 -33.60 -16.88 -8.59
C PRO A 507 -34.69 -16.83 -7.48
N GLU A 508 -35.01 -17.95 -6.85
CA GLU A 508 -35.98 -18.01 -5.73
C GLU A 508 -35.31 -17.87 -4.35
N LEU A 509 -36.02 -17.27 -3.38
CA LEU A 509 -35.62 -17.23 -1.97
C LEU A 509 -36.11 -18.49 -1.26
N VAL A 510 -35.17 -19.27 -0.73
CA VAL A 510 -35.46 -20.46 0.04
C VAL A 510 -35.59 -20.13 1.51
N MET A 511 -36.67 -20.61 2.12
CA MET A 511 -36.89 -20.61 3.57
C MET A 511 -36.87 -22.05 4.10
N LEU A 512 -35.96 -22.36 5.02
CA LEU A 512 -35.89 -23.71 5.60
C LEU A 512 -36.92 -23.90 6.71
N GLY A 513 -37.70 -24.97 6.64
CA GLY A 513 -38.50 -25.49 7.74
C GLY A 513 -37.63 -26.00 8.90
N PRO A 514 -38.20 -26.28 10.10
CA PRO A 514 -37.42 -26.72 11.27
C PRO A 514 -36.56 -27.97 11.01
N ASP A 515 -37.14 -28.95 10.34
CA ASP A 515 -36.54 -30.28 10.08
C ASP A 515 -35.84 -30.37 8.71
N GLU A 516 -35.73 -29.27 7.97
CA GLU A 516 -35.09 -29.20 6.65
C GLU A 516 -33.60 -28.85 6.75
N GLN A 517 -32.73 -29.43 5.92
CA GLN A 517 -31.33 -29.02 5.80
C GLN A 517 -30.89 -28.88 4.35
N PHE A 518 -29.88 -28.04 4.11
CA PHE A 518 -29.20 -27.96 2.82
C PHE A 518 -28.32 -29.18 2.60
N THR A 519 -28.38 -29.75 1.40
CA THR A 519 -27.39 -30.73 0.96
C THR A 519 -26.10 -30.00 0.61
N LEU A 520 -25.01 -30.33 1.30
CA LEU A 520 -23.69 -29.77 1.01
C LEU A 520 -23.06 -30.47 -0.20
N LEU A 521 -22.62 -29.68 -1.19
CA LEU A 521 -21.82 -30.16 -2.31
C LEU A 521 -20.34 -30.04 -1.99
N SER A 522 -19.58 -31.09 -2.28
CA SER A 522 -18.14 -31.15 -2.11
C SER A 522 -17.50 -31.45 -3.46
N LEU A 523 -17.07 -30.39 -4.14
CA LEU A 523 -16.55 -30.43 -5.50
C LEU A 523 -15.02 -30.45 -5.53
N SER A 524 -14.47 -31.10 -6.54
CA SER A 524 -13.05 -31.03 -6.86
C SER A 524 -12.65 -29.61 -7.29
N GLY A 525 -11.58 -29.11 -6.69
CA GLY A 525 -11.02 -27.79 -6.97
C GLY A 525 -9.54 -27.87 -7.33
N SER A 526 -8.88 -26.72 -7.48
CA SER A 526 -7.46 -26.56 -7.85
C SER A 526 -7.06 -27.07 -9.25
N VAL A 527 -5.79 -26.80 -9.60
CA VAL A 527 -5.11 -27.23 -10.82
C VAL A 527 -3.73 -27.75 -10.38
N PRO A 528 -3.47 -29.07 -10.38
CA PRO A 528 -4.34 -30.18 -10.80
C PRO A 528 -5.57 -30.35 -9.90
N LYS A 529 -6.61 -31.02 -10.42
CA LYS A 529 -7.86 -31.23 -9.67
C LYS A 529 -7.65 -32.13 -8.45
N LYS A 530 -8.01 -31.61 -7.28
CA LYS A 530 -7.99 -32.31 -6.00
C LYS A 530 -9.43 -32.44 -5.47
N PRO A 531 -9.82 -33.61 -4.94
CA PRO A 531 -11.16 -33.83 -4.39
C PRO A 531 -11.40 -32.98 -3.13
N ASN A 532 -12.67 -32.65 -2.88
CA ASN A 532 -13.16 -31.99 -1.66
C ASN A 532 -12.55 -30.62 -1.33
N GLN A 533 -12.18 -29.83 -2.33
CA GLN A 533 -11.59 -28.50 -2.11
C GLN A 533 -12.63 -27.38 -2.08
N ILE A 534 -13.68 -27.50 -2.89
CA ILE A 534 -14.73 -26.48 -3.02
C ILE A 534 -15.98 -27.03 -2.34
N GLN A 535 -16.45 -26.34 -1.31
CA GLN A 535 -17.72 -26.64 -0.67
C GLN A 535 -18.74 -25.57 -1.08
N SER A 536 -19.92 -25.99 -1.55
CA SER A 536 -20.98 -25.10 -2.00
C SER A 536 -22.35 -25.57 -1.54
N LEU A 537 -23.28 -24.64 -1.31
CA LEU A 537 -24.69 -24.93 -1.02
C LEU A 537 -25.53 -25.04 -2.29
N CYS A 538 -25.13 -24.34 -3.36
CA CYS A 538 -25.82 -24.37 -4.64
C CYS A 538 -24.97 -25.08 -5.71
N LEU A 539 -25.64 -25.83 -6.58
CA LEU A 539 -25.08 -26.36 -7.81
C LEU A 539 -25.27 -25.33 -8.92
N LEU A 540 -24.18 -24.94 -9.56
CA LEU A 540 -24.22 -24.05 -10.71
C LEU A 540 -24.55 -24.87 -11.96
N LEU A 541 -25.53 -24.42 -12.74
CA LEU A 541 -26.00 -25.10 -13.94
C LEU A 541 -25.19 -24.73 -15.20
N GLY A 542 -24.38 -23.67 -15.14
CA GLY A 542 -23.60 -23.16 -16.28
C GLY A 542 -24.39 -22.20 -17.17
N PRO A 543 -23.87 -21.83 -18.36
CA PRO A 543 -22.59 -22.26 -18.93
C PRO A 543 -21.39 -21.76 -18.12
N ASP A 544 -20.42 -22.64 -17.88
CA ASP A 544 -19.21 -22.34 -17.11
C ASP A 544 -18.04 -23.21 -17.60
N PHE A 545 -16.85 -23.04 -17.04
CA PHE A 545 -15.70 -23.88 -17.38
C PHE A 545 -14.87 -24.27 -16.15
N PHE A 546 -14.16 -25.40 -16.23
CA PHE A 546 -13.15 -25.74 -15.23
C PHE A 546 -11.87 -26.20 -15.91
N THR A 547 -10.73 -25.87 -15.29
CA THR A 547 -9.40 -26.24 -15.78
C THR A 547 -8.83 -27.44 -15.04
N ASP A 548 -8.04 -28.27 -15.71
CA ASP A 548 -7.29 -29.36 -15.11
C ASP A 548 -5.91 -29.49 -15.74
N VAL A 549 -4.98 -30.10 -15.01
CA VAL A 549 -3.65 -30.46 -15.51
C VAL A 549 -3.50 -31.96 -15.45
N ILE A 550 -3.32 -32.57 -16.62
CA ILE A 550 -3.15 -34.01 -16.77
C ILE A 550 -1.74 -34.31 -17.27
N VAL A 551 -1.11 -35.32 -16.69
CA VAL A 551 0.18 -35.84 -17.16
C VAL A 551 -0.08 -37.08 -18.00
N ILE A 552 0.40 -37.06 -19.23
CA ILE A 552 0.22 -38.10 -20.25
C ILE A 552 1.57 -38.61 -20.74
N GLU A 553 1.56 -39.76 -21.39
CA GLU A 553 2.74 -40.38 -21.99
C GLU A 553 2.38 -40.82 -23.42
N THR A 554 3.23 -40.49 -24.39
CA THR A 554 3.06 -40.88 -25.80
C THR A 554 3.62 -42.27 -26.06
N ALA A 555 3.38 -42.85 -27.24
CA ALA A 555 3.94 -44.14 -27.64
C ALA A 555 5.49 -44.18 -27.59
N ASP A 556 6.15 -43.06 -27.89
CA ASP A 556 7.62 -42.93 -27.82
C ASP A 556 8.13 -42.55 -26.41
N HIS A 557 7.33 -42.76 -25.35
CA HIS A 557 7.65 -42.46 -23.95
C HIS A 557 7.94 -40.98 -23.63
N ALA A 558 7.43 -40.05 -24.44
CA ALA A 558 7.50 -38.62 -24.11
C ALA A 558 6.43 -38.28 -23.06
N ARG A 559 6.85 -37.81 -21.89
CA ARG A 559 5.95 -37.37 -20.82
C ARG A 559 5.56 -35.92 -21.03
N LEU A 560 4.27 -35.67 -21.21
CA LEU A 560 3.73 -34.32 -21.43
C LEU A 560 2.74 -33.95 -20.32
N SER A 561 2.78 -32.69 -19.91
CA SER A 561 1.80 -32.03 -19.05
C SER A 561 0.87 -31.21 -19.93
N LEU A 562 -0.41 -31.56 -19.92
CA LEU A 562 -1.46 -30.86 -20.65
C LEU A 562 -2.28 -30.04 -19.65
N GLN A 563 -2.40 -28.74 -19.90
CA GLN A 563 -3.37 -27.90 -19.21
C GLN A 563 -4.60 -27.74 -20.10
N LEU A 564 -5.73 -28.27 -19.63
CA LEU A 564 -6.98 -28.33 -20.39
C LEU A 564 -8.05 -27.52 -19.66
N SER A 565 -8.87 -26.81 -20.43
CA SER A 565 -10.09 -26.17 -19.96
C SER A 565 -11.29 -26.86 -20.58
N TYR A 566 -12.27 -27.22 -19.77
CA TYR A 566 -13.48 -27.90 -20.23
C TYR A 566 -14.65 -26.94 -20.07
N ASN A 567 -15.31 -26.61 -21.17
CA ASN A 567 -16.52 -25.80 -21.16
C ASN A 567 -17.72 -26.73 -20.97
N TRP A 568 -18.57 -26.41 -19.99
CA TRP A 568 -19.64 -27.30 -19.55
C TRP A 568 -20.92 -26.53 -19.19
N HIS A 569 -22.04 -27.22 -19.27
CA HIS A 569 -23.31 -26.80 -18.70
C HIS A 569 -24.16 -28.03 -18.39
N PHE A 570 -25.14 -27.90 -17.51
CA PHE A 570 -26.17 -28.91 -17.28
C PHE A 570 -27.33 -28.69 -18.24
N GLN A 571 -27.78 -29.76 -18.90
CA GLN A 571 -28.94 -29.73 -19.77
C GLN A 571 -30.15 -30.31 -19.04
N ILE A 572 -31.23 -29.53 -18.94
CA ILE A 572 -32.49 -29.94 -18.30
C ILE A 572 -33.61 -29.66 -19.29
N THR A 573 -34.48 -30.63 -19.52
CA THR A 573 -35.61 -30.47 -20.46
C THR A 573 -36.83 -29.83 -19.81
N ASP A 574 -37.18 -30.23 -18.59
CA ASP A 574 -38.26 -29.63 -17.81
C ASP A 574 -37.81 -29.36 -16.37
N ILE A 575 -37.88 -28.09 -15.95
CA ILE A 575 -37.52 -27.65 -14.59
C ILE A 575 -38.51 -28.20 -13.56
N SER A 576 -39.73 -28.55 -14.00
CA SER A 576 -40.82 -28.99 -13.14
C SER A 576 -40.78 -30.49 -12.82
N ASP A 577 -39.99 -31.29 -13.56
CA ASP A 577 -39.87 -32.72 -13.30
C ASP A 577 -38.89 -32.98 -12.14
N GLU A 578 -39.45 -33.33 -10.97
CA GLU A 578 -38.69 -33.66 -9.76
C GLU A 578 -37.68 -34.80 -9.99
N LYS A 579 -37.97 -35.75 -10.89
CA LYS A 579 -37.06 -36.88 -11.17
C LYS A 579 -35.87 -36.46 -12.02
N GLU A 580 -36.06 -35.58 -12.98
CA GLU A 580 -34.99 -35.02 -13.79
C GLU A 580 -34.11 -34.08 -12.95
N ALA A 581 -34.72 -33.21 -12.14
CA ALA A 581 -34.00 -32.35 -11.21
C ALA A 581 -33.13 -33.14 -10.22
N ALA A 582 -33.62 -34.26 -9.70
CA ALA A 582 -32.86 -35.13 -8.80
C ALA A 582 -31.60 -35.73 -9.44
N LYS A 583 -31.54 -35.88 -10.77
CA LYS A 583 -30.35 -36.37 -11.47
C LYS A 583 -29.16 -35.42 -11.33
N LEU A 584 -29.39 -34.11 -11.26
CA LEU A 584 -28.33 -33.10 -11.12
C LEU A 584 -27.45 -33.34 -9.89
N PHE A 585 -28.06 -33.84 -8.80
CA PHE A 585 -27.40 -34.14 -7.53
C PHE A 585 -27.01 -35.61 -7.39
N SER A 586 -27.21 -36.45 -8.41
CA SER A 586 -26.88 -37.88 -8.34
C SER A 586 -25.36 -38.14 -8.31
N VAL A 587 -24.57 -37.23 -8.87
CA VAL A 587 -23.10 -37.27 -8.82
C VAL A 587 -22.62 -36.21 -7.83
N PRO A 588 -22.08 -36.59 -6.66
CA PRO A 588 -21.68 -35.63 -5.62
C PRO A 588 -20.57 -34.67 -6.04
N ASP A 589 -19.60 -35.16 -6.83
CA ASP A 589 -18.48 -34.38 -7.37
C ASP A 589 -18.42 -34.50 -8.89
N PHE A 590 -19.31 -33.76 -9.57
CA PHE A 590 -19.39 -33.81 -11.03
C PHE A 590 -18.11 -33.30 -11.71
N VAL A 591 -17.40 -32.33 -11.11
CA VAL A 591 -16.15 -31.78 -11.66
C VAL A 591 -15.05 -32.83 -11.60
N GLY A 592 -14.88 -33.48 -10.44
CA GLY A 592 -13.88 -34.52 -10.25
C GLY A 592 -14.14 -35.74 -11.12
N ASP A 593 -15.39 -36.18 -11.22
CA ASP A 593 -15.77 -37.32 -12.06
C ASP A 593 -15.56 -37.02 -13.55
N ALA A 594 -15.98 -35.83 -14.01
CA ALA A 594 -15.77 -35.39 -15.39
C ALA A 594 -14.27 -35.28 -15.72
N ALA A 595 -13.47 -34.60 -14.89
CA ALA A 595 -12.03 -34.47 -15.09
C ALA A 595 -11.34 -35.84 -15.13
N LYS A 596 -11.69 -36.76 -14.21
CA LYS A 596 -11.13 -38.11 -14.15
C LYS A 596 -11.47 -38.94 -15.39
N ALA A 597 -12.73 -38.88 -15.85
CA ALA A 597 -13.19 -39.59 -17.04
C ALA A 597 -12.49 -39.08 -18.30
N ILE A 598 -12.39 -37.75 -18.46
CA ILE A 598 -11.71 -37.11 -19.60
C ILE A 598 -10.20 -37.43 -19.58
N ALA A 599 -9.55 -37.27 -18.43
CA ALA A 599 -8.13 -37.59 -18.27
C ALA A 599 -7.81 -39.05 -18.60
N SER A 600 -8.72 -39.97 -18.29
CA SER A 600 -8.58 -41.39 -18.66
C SER A 600 -8.69 -41.60 -20.17
N ARG A 601 -9.64 -40.93 -20.84
CA ARG A 601 -9.82 -41.01 -22.30
C ARG A 601 -8.63 -40.45 -23.06
N ILE A 602 -8.13 -39.28 -22.65
CA ILE A 602 -6.97 -38.64 -23.29
C ILE A 602 -5.72 -39.48 -23.08
N ARG A 603 -5.45 -39.97 -21.86
CA ARG A 603 -4.31 -40.88 -21.61
C ARG A 603 -4.35 -42.13 -22.49
N GLY A 604 -5.52 -42.74 -22.64
CA GLY A 604 -5.69 -43.93 -23.48
C GLY A 604 -5.41 -43.67 -24.96
N ALA A 605 -5.88 -42.53 -25.50
CA ALA A 605 -5.68 -42.19 -26.90
C ALA A 605 -4.22 -41.80 -27.19
N VAL A 606 -3.60 -40.99 -26.33
CA VAL A 606 -2.24 -40.46 -26.59
C VAL A 606 -1.16 -41.52 -26.42
N ALA A 607 -1.37 -42.51 -25.56
CA ALA A 607 -0.46 -43.65 -25.41
C ALA A 607 -0.27 -44.45 -26.72
N GLY A 608 -1.22 -44.38 -27.66
CA GLY A 608 -1.13 -45.01 -28.98
C GLY A 608 -0.53 -44.13 -30.08
N THR A 609 -0.23 -42.86 -29.80
CA THR A 609 0.27 -41.89 -30.79
C THR A 609 1.72 -41.49 -30.52
N GLN A 610 2.49 -41.26 -31.59
CA GLN A 610 3.86 -40.76 -31.48
C GLN A 610 3.90 -39.29 -31.05
N PHE A 611 5.02 -38.84 -30.47
CA PHE A 611 5.15 -37.48 -29.95
C PHE A 611 5.02 -36.41 -31.04
N ASP A 612 5.64 -36.58 -32.20
CA ASP A 612 5.61 -35.59 -33.29
C ASP A 612 4.20 -35.44 -33.90
N ASP A 613 3.50 -36.56 -34.09
CA ASP A 613 2.12 -36.57 -34.56
C ASP A 613 1.18 -35.91 -33.54
N PHE A 614 1.35 -36.23 -32.26
CA PHE A 614 0.61 -35.58 -31.19
C PHE A 614 0.91 -34.07 -31.11
N HIS A 615 2.16 -33.64 -31.27
CA HIS A 615 2.54 -32.23 -31.21
C HIS A 615 1.89 -31.42 -32.35
N LYS A 616 1.80 -32.00 -33.57
CA LYS A 616 1.15 -31.36 -34.73
C LYS A 616 -0.38 -31.39 -34.66
N ASN A 617 -0.96 -32.50 -34.20
CA ASN A 617 -2.39 -32.78 -34.27
C ASN A 617 -3.10 -32.85 -32.90
N SER A 618 -2.49 -32.30 -31.85
CA SER A 618 -2.96 -32.37 -30.44
C SER A 618 -4.44 -31.99 -30.29
N ALA A 619 -4.88 -30.91 -30.94
CA ALA A 619 -6.26 -30.44 -30.91
C ALA A 619 -7.26 -31.47 -31.46
N GLN A 620 -6.93 -32.13 -32.58
CA GLN A 620 -7.80 -33.12 -33.19
C GLN A 620 -7.83 -34.41 -32.38
N ILE A 621 -6.67 -34.89 -31.91
CA ILE A 621 -6.53 -36.13 -31.14
C ILE A 621 -7.28 -36.03 -29.81
N ILE A 622 -7.10 -34.95 -29.06
CA ILE A 622 -7.78 -34.73 -27.77
C ILE A 622 -9.29 -34.63 -27.96
N ARG A 623 -9.77 -33.88 -28.96
CA ARG A 623 -11.20 -33.75 -29.22
C ARG A 623 -11.83 -35.07 -29.66
N ALA A 624 -11.19 -35.81 -30.55
CA ALA A 624 -11.66 -37.13 -30.99
C ALA A 624 -11.69 -38.14 -29.82
N ALA A 625 -10.70 -38.10 -28.93
CA ALA A 625 -10.63 -38.99 -27.77
C ALA A 625 -11.77 -38.74 -26.76
N VAL A 626 -12.16 -37.48 -26.55
CA VAL A 626 -13.17 -37.13 -25.55
C VAL A 626 -14.58 -37.21 -26.10
N PHE A 627 -14.84 -36.54 -27.23
CA PHE A 627 -16.18 -36.48 -27.84
C PHE A 627 -16.57 -37.77 -28.57
N GLY A 628 -15.57 -38.52 -29.06
CA GLY A 628 -15.81 -39.68 -29.93
C GLY A 628 -16.12 -39.27 -31.37
N LEU A 629 -16.17 -40.28 -32.23
CA LEU A 629 -16.48 -40.15 -33.65
C LEU A 629 -17.94 -40.55 -33.91
N ASP A 630 -18.61 -39.82 -34.78
CA ASP A 630 -19.94 -40.14 -35.29
C ASP A 630 -19.91 -41.26 -36.35
N ALA A 631 -21.09 -41.75 -36.75
CA ALA A 631 -21.24 -42.78 -37.78
C ALA A 631 -20.57 -42.40 -39.13
N ASN A 632 -20.38 -41.10 -39.37
CA ASN A 632 -19.71 -40.54 -40.55
C ASN A 632 -18.21 -40.25 -40.33
N GLN A 633 -17.60 -40.78 -39.26
CA GLN A 633 -16.20 -40.51 -38.85
C GLN A 633 -15.86 -39.04 -38.55
N GLN A 634 -16.86 -38.19 -38.28
CA GLN A 634 -16.66 -36.80 -37.84
C GLN A 634 -16.70 -36.69 -36.31
N ILE A 635 -16.01 -35.71 -35.74
CA ILE A 635 -15.94 -35.52 -34.28
C ILE A 635 -17.27 -34.94 -33.78
N ARG A 636 -17.85 -35.55 -32.74
CA ARG A 636 -19.08 -35.06 -32.09
C ARG A 636 -18.90 -33.65 -31.53
N GLN A 637 -19.98 -32.86 -31.52
CA GLN A 637 -19.94 -31.49 -31.03
C GLN A 637 -19.93 -31.37 -29.50
N HIS A 638 -20.52 -32.32 -28.79
CA HIS A 638 -20.61 -32.30 -27.33
C HIS A 638 -20.59 -33.72 -26.75
N PHE A 639 -20.24 -33.83 -25.47
CA PHE A 639 -20.23 -35.10 -24.74
C PHE A 639 -21.14 -35.01 -23.52
N ILE A 640 -22.08 -35.95 -23.38
CA ILE A 640 -23.09 -35.95 -22.31
C ILE A 640 -22.77 -37.05 -21.30
N PHE A 641 -22.76 -36.69 -20.02
CA PHE A 641 -22.80 -37.65 -18.91
C PHE A 641 -24.26 -37.97 -18.56
N PRO A 642 -24.75 -39.20 -18.82
CA PRO A 642 -26.16 -39.53 -18.65
C PRO A 642 -26.61 -39.62 -17.19
N GLN A 643 -25.67 -39.67 -16.24
CA GLN A 643 -25.96 -39.84 -14.82
C GLN A 643 -26.49 -38.55 -14.16
N ASN A 644 -25.99 -37.40 -14.61
CA ASN A 644 -26.32 -36.09 -14.05
C ASN A 644 -26.65 -35.03 -15.12
N ASN A 645 -26.77 -35.42 -16.39
CA ASN A 645 -27.02 -34.55 -17.54
C ASN A 645 -25.96 -33.43 -17.71
N LEU A 646 -24.72 -33.66 -17.26
CA LEU A 646 -23.62 -32.74 -17.54
C LEU A 646 -23.22 -32.84 -19.01
N VAL A 647 -23.17 -31.71 -19.71
CA VAL A 647 -22.78 -31.61 -21.11
C VAL A 647 -21.46 -30.84 -21.20
N LEU A 648 -20.45 -31.48 -21.79
CA LEU A 648 -19.21 -30.83 -22.21
C LEU A 648 -19.39 -30.31 -23.64
N THR A 649 -19.20 -29.01 -23.85
CA THR A 649 -19.39 -28.36 -25.15
C THR A 649 -18.08 -28.22 -25.93
N SER A 650 -16.99 -27.84 -25.27
CA SER A 650 -15.67 -27.75 -25.90
C SER A 650 -14.55 -28.01 -24.91
N ILE A 651 -13.37 -28.31 -25.46
CA ILE A 651 -12.14 -28.57 -24.71
C ILE A 651 -11.07 -27.67 -25.30
N ASP A 652 -10.58 -26.75 -24.49
CA ASP A 652 -9.58 -25.78 -24.89
C ASP A 652 -8.23 -26.21 -24.30
N ILE A 653 -7.26 -26.43 -25.19
CA ILE A 653 -5.89 -26.82 -24.79
C ILE A 653 -5.13 -25.52 -24.51
N GLN A 654 -4.85 -25.26 -23.24
CA GLN A 654 -4.16 -24.03 -22.82
C GLN A 654 -2.64 -24.16 -22.98
N SER A 655 -2.08 -25.31 -22.60
CA SER A 655 -0.65 -25.57 -22.75
C SER A 655 -0.36 -27.06 -22.91
N VAL A 656 0.70 -27.36 -23.67
CA VAL A 656 1.27 -28.71 -23.84
C VAL A 656 2.77 -28.59 -23.59
N GLU A 657 3.24 -29.08 -22.44
CA GLU A 657 4.65 -28.97 -22.07
C GLU A 657 5.30 -30.35 -21.84
N PRO A 658 6.51 -30.60 -22.35
CA PRO A 658 7.31 -31.72 -21.89
C PRO A 658 7.61 -31.58 -20.40
N VAL A 659 7.37 -32.66 -19.65
CA VAL A 659 7.70 -32.76 -18.22
C VAL A 659 9.21 -32.88 -18.02
N ASP A 660 9.88 -33.60 -18.91
CA ASP A 660 11.32 -33.81 -18.86
C ASP A 660 12.09 -32.63 -19.45
N GLN A 661 12.94 -32.01 -18.65
CA GLN A 661 13.76 -30.86 -19.06
C GLN A 661 14.66 -31.19 -20.26
N ARG A 662 15.21 -32.41 -20.32
CA ARG A 662 16.06 -32.85 -21.44
C ARG A 662 15.32 -32.83 -22.78
N THR A 663 14.05 -33.23 -22.78
CA THR A 663 13.19 -33.22 -23.98
C THR A 663 12.87 -31.80 -24.41
N ARG A 664 12.66 -30.89 -23.46
CA ARG A 664 12.48 -29.46 -23.70
C ARG A 664 13.72 -28.83 -24.33
N ASP A 665 14.91 -29.10 -23.79
CA ASP A 665 16.19 -28.59 -24.33
C ASP A 665 16.46 -29.13 -25.75
N ALA A 666 16.09 -30.40 -26.01
CA ALA A 666 16.21 -31.01 -27.34
C ALA A 666 15.28 -30.34 -28.37
N LEU A 667 14.03 -30.03 -27.97
CA LEU A 667 13.09 -29.28 -28.82
C LEU A 667 13.59 -27.86 -29.10
N GLN A 668 14.16 -27.19 -28.10
CA GLN A 668 14.72 -25.85 -28.28
C GLN A 668 15.88 -25.84 -29.29
N LYS A 669 16.76 -26.84 -29.25
CA LYS A 669 17.82 -27.02 -30.26
C LYS A 669 17.25 -27.26 -31.66
N SER A 670 16.17 -28.04 -31.76
CA SER A 670 15.48 -28.27 -33.04
C SER A 670 14.92 -26.96 -33.64
N VAL A 671 14.29 -26.12 -32.81
CA VAL A 671 13.78 -24.81 -33.25
C VAL A 671 14.93 -23.88 -33.66
N GLN A 672 16.04 -23.85 -32.91
CA GLN A 672 17.22 -23.07 -33.27
C GLN A 672 17.78 -23.48 -34.64
N LEU A 673 17.93 -24.78 -34.89
CA LEU A 673 18.35 -25.31 -36.19
C LEU A 673 17.36 -24.95 -37.30
N ALA A 674 16.06 -24.99 -37.04
CA ALA A 674 15.05 -24.59 -38.02
C ALA A 674 15.19 -23.10 -38.40
N ILE A 675 15.39 -22.21 -37.41
CA ILE A 675 15.62 -20.78 -37.67
C ILE A 675 16.91 -20.58 -38.46
N GLU A 676 17.99 -21.27 -38.09
CA GLU A 676 19.27 -21.22 -38.80
C GLU A 676 19.12 -21.66 -40.26
N ILE A 677 18.39 -22.76 -40.53
CA ILE A 677 18.09 -23.23 -41.88
C ILE A 677 17.30 -22.17 -42.66
N THR A 678 16.27 -21.57 -42.07
CA THR A 678 15.49 -20.52 -42.75
C THR A 678 16.32 -19.25 -43.01
N THR A 679 17.22 -18.88 -42.10
CA THR A 679 18.12 -17.73 -42.25
C THR A 679 19.13 -17.98 -43.35
N ASN A 680 19.79 -19.15 -43.34
CA ASN A 680 20.72 -19.56 -44.38
C ASN A 680 20.04 -19.66 -45.75
N SER A 681 18.79 -20.13 -45.79
CA SER A 681 17.99 -20.18 -47.03
C SER A 681 17.66 -18.77 -47.54
N GLN A 682 17.27 -17.84 -46.67
CA GLN A 682 17.03 -16.44 -47.05
C GLN A 682 18.32 -15.74 -47.48
N GLU A 683 19.44 -15.96 -46.80
CA GLU A 683 20.74 -15.42 -47.17
C GLU A 683 21.18 -15.94 -48.54
N ALA A 684 21.05 -17.25 -48.78
CA ALA A 684 21.34 -17.86 -50.07
C ALA A 684 20.45 -17.28 -51.18
N ALA A 685 19.14 -17.13 -50.93
CA ALA A 685 18.21 -16.54 -51.89
C ALA A 685 18.56 -15.08 -52.22
N ALA A 686 18.88 -14.26 -51.20
CA ALA A 686 19.31 -12.88 -51.37
C ALA A 686 20.62 -12.77 -52.17
N LYS A 687 21.58 -13.66 -51.89
CA LYS A 687 22.85 -13.75 -52.63
C LYS A 687 22.62 -14.13 -54.08
N HIS A 688 21.77 -15.13 -54.35
CA HIS A 688 21.42 -15.51 -55.72
C HIS A 688 20.71 -14.39 -56.47
N GLU A 689 19.82 -13.65 -55.82
CA GLU A 689 19.15 -12.52 -56.44
C GLU A 689 20.10 -11.35 -56.71
N ALA A 690 21.04 -11.07 -55.80
CA ALA A 690 22.10 -10.10 -56.00
C ALA A 690 23.00 -10.48 -57.20
N SER A 691 23.45 -11.74 -57.28
CA SER A 691 24.22 -12.22 -58.44
C SER A 691 23.44 -12.17 -59.74
N ARG A 692 22.12 -12.44 -59.72
CA ARG A 692 21.26 -12.29 -60.91
C ARG A 692 21.19 -10.84 -61.38
N ARG A 693 20.96 -9.89 -60.47
CA ARG A 693 20.94 -8.44 -60.79
C ARG A 693 22.30 -7.96 -61.32
N GLU A 694 23.40 -8.44 -60.73
CA GLU A 694 24.75 -8.11 -61.20
C GLU A 694 24.99 -8.61 -62.62
N GLN A 695 24.57 -9.85 -62.93
CA GLN A 695 24.71 -10.42 -64.27
C GLN A 695 23.82 -9.71 -65.30
N GLU A 696 22.59 -9.34 -64.91
CA GLU A 696 21.69 -8.55 -65.76
C GLU A 696 22.28 -7.17 -66.06
N ALA A 697 22.82 -6.47 -65.05
CA ALA A 697 23.48 -5.18 -65.22
C ALA A 697 24.72 -5.28 -66.12
N LYS A 698 25.56 -6.31 -65.95
CA LYS A 698 26.70 -6.58 -66.85
C LYS A 698 26.26 -6.85 -68.28
N GLY A 699 25.20 -7.65 -68.47
CA GLY A 699 24.64 -7.93 -69.80
C GLY A 699 24.06 -6.68 -70.48
N LEU A 700 23.38 -5.82 -69.71
CA LEU A 700 22.87 -4.53 -70.20
C LEU A 700 23.99 -3.58 -70.61
N LEU A 701 25.04 -3.48 -69.79
CA LEU A 701 26.21 -2.63 -70.05
C LEU A 701 26.96 -3.09 -71.30
N GLU A 702 27.22 -4.39 -71.46
CA GLU A 702 27.85 -4.92 -72.68
C GLU A 702 26.97 -4.71 -73.92
N ARG A 703 25.65 -4.88 -73.81
CA ARG A 703 24.75 -4.57 -74.93
C ARG A 703 24.79 -3.09 -75.29
N GLN A 704 24.86 -2.20 -74.31
CA GLN A 704 24.97 -0.76 -74.54
C GLN A 704 26.32 -0.43 -75.19
N ARG A 705 27.42 -1.01 -74.70
CA ARG A 705 28.76 -0.87 -75.31
C ARG A 705 28.77 -1.30 -76.77
N ILE A 706 28.18 -2.44 -77.10
CA ILE A 706 28.07 -2.93 -78.49
C ILE A 706 27.23 -1.98 -79.36
N LYS A 707 26.15 -1.40 -78.81
CA LYS A 707 25.35 -0.41 -79.54
C LYS A 707 26.14 0.86 -79.82
N ASP A 708 26.85 1.37 -78.82
CA ASP A 708 27.69 2.56 -78.98
C ASP A 708 28.83 2.30 -79.98
N GLU A 709 29.46 1.11 -79.94
CA GLU A 709 30.45 0.67 -80.93
C GLU A 709 29.85 0.55 -82.33
N ALA A 710 28.63 0.01 -82.47
CA ALA A 710 27.93 -0.10 -83.75
C ALA A 710 27.55 1.26 -84.34
N GLU A 711 27.04 2.19 -83.51
CA GLU A 711 26.77 3.57 -83.94
C GLU A 711 28.04 4.30 -84.35
N ALA A 712 29.14 4.10 -83.62
CA ALA A 712 30.45 4.63 -84.01
C ALA A 712 30.94 4.06 -85.34
N GLU A 713 30.76 2.76 -85.59
CA GLU A 713 31.12 2.13 -86.86
C GLU A 713 30.21 2.56 -88.02
N ASP A 714 28.92 2.84 -87.80
CA ASP A 714 28.04 3.42 -88.82
C ASP A 714 28.49 4.82 -89.24
N VAL A 715 28.86 5.67 -88.29
CA VAL A 715 29.45 6.99 -88.58
C VAL A 715 30.82 6.82 -89.27
N ARG A 716 31.63 5.86 -88.85
CA ARG A 716 32.93 5.56 -89.46
C ARG A 716 32.77 5.10 -90.91
N LYS A 717 31.75 4.30 -91.22
CA LYS A 717 31.41 3.90 -92.60
C LYS A 717 31.05 5.11 -93.44
N GLN A 718 30.26 6.06 -92.93
CA GLN A 718 29.95 7.30 -93.65
C GLN A 718 31.22 8.12 -93.92
N LEU A 719 32.10 8.24 -92.93
CA LEU A 719 33.40 8.91 -93.09
C LEU A 719 34.26 8.21 -94.15
N LEU A 720 34.34 6.88 -94.13
CA LEU A 720 35.07 6.10 -95.12
C LEU A 720 34.47 6.24 -96.52
N GLN A 721 33.14 6.32 -96.66
CA GLN A 721 32.49 6.60 -97.94
C GLN A 721 32.85 7.99 -98.46
N LEU A 722 32.83 9.01 -97.61
CA LEU A 722 33.24 10.37 -97.98
C LEU A 722 34.73 10.44 -98.33
N GLN A 723 35.59 9.73 -97.60
CA GLN A 723 37.02 9.60 -97.93
C GLN A 723 37.22 8.89 -99.27
N ALA A 724 36.49 7.79 -99.53
CA ALA A 724 36.58 7.07 -100.80
C ALA A 724 36.06 7.92 -101.97
N LEU A 725 34.97 8.67 -101.79
CA LEU A 725 34.48 9.63 -102.78
C LEU A 725 35.52 10.74 -103.02
N SER A 726 36.14 11.25 -101.97
CA SER A 726 37.18 12.29 -102.09
C SER A 726 38.42 11.75 -102.82
N ALA A 727 38.86 10.54 -102.47
CA ALA A 727 39.95 9.84 -103.16
C ALA A 727 39.60 9.52 -104.63
N ALA A 728 38.34 9.18 -104.93
CA ALA A 728 37.89 8.98 -106.30
C ALA A 728 37.88 10.30 -107.10
N VAL A 729 37.44 11.41 -106.50
CA VAL A 729 37.51 12.75 -107.11
C VAL A 729 38.96 13.18 -107.32
N GLU A 730 39.84 12.94 -106.35
CA GLU A 730 41.28 13.23 -106.47
C GLU A 730 41.93 12.40 -107.58
N SER A 731 41.70 11.09 -107.60
CA SER A 731 42.23 10.18 -108.62
C SER A 731 41.72 10.50 -110.02
N THR A 732 40.41 10.75 -110.17
CA THR A 732 39.82 11.15 -111.46
C THR A 732 40.27 12.55 -111.88
N GLY A 733 40.42 13.48 -110.93
CA GLY A 733 40.98 14.81 -111.16
C GLY A 733 42.43 14.75 -111.65
N GLN A 734 43.27 13.96 -111.00
CA GLN A 734 44.66 13.77 -111.39
C GLN A 734 44.77 13.10 -112.76
N ALA A 735 44.04 12.01 -113.00
CA ALA A 735 44.03 11.32 -114.28
C ALA A 735 43.49 12.21 -115.43
N LYS A 736 42.44 12.98 -115.19
CA LYS A 736 41.88 13.91 -116.18
C LYS A 736 42.85 15.06 -116.47
N ALA A 737 43.48 15.65 -115.45
CA ALA A 737 44.46 16.71 -115.62
C ALA A 737 45.70 16.20 -116.37
N GLU A 738 46.19 15.00 -116.06
CA GLU A 738 47.31 14.38 -116.76
C GLU A 738 46.96 14.04 -118.21
N ALA A 739 45.76 13.49 -118.45
CA ALA A 739 45.28 13.21 -119.80
C ALA A 739 45.09 14.48 -120.64
N GLN A 740 44.51 15.54 -120.08
CA GLN A 740 44.37 16.83 -120.75
C GLN A 740 45.74 17.47 -121.05
N SER A 741 46.67 17.41 -120.10
CA SER A 741 48.05 17.90 -120.29
C SER A 741 48.78 17.14 -121.40
N ARG A 742 48.69 15.80 -121.42
CA ARG A 742 49.25 14.97 -122.50
C ARG A 742 48.60 15.24 -123.86
N ALA A 743 47.27 15.37 -123.90
CA ALA A 743 46.55 15.68 -125.14
C ALA A 743 46.99 17.04 -125.70
N GLU A 744 47.12 18.05 -124.84
CA GLU A 744 47.57 19.38 -125.23
C GLU A 744 49.05 19.38 -125.66
N SER A 745 49.91 18.65 -124.95
CA SER A 745 51.31 18.44 -125.35
C SER A 745 51.40 17.81 -126.74
N HIS A 746 50.62 16.76 -127.01
CA HIS A 746 50.59 16.13 -128.32
C HIS A 746 49.98 17.02 -129.40
N ARG A 747 49.01 17.86 -129.07
CA ARG A 747 48.48 18.88 -130.00
C ARG A 747 49.59 19.84 -130.44
N ILE A 748 50.36 20.35 -129.47
CA ILE A 748 51.51 21.24 -129.74
C ILE A 748 52.60 20.50 -130.53
N GLU A 749 52.95 19.26 -130.16
CA GLU A 749 53.92 18.45 -130.91
C GLU A 749 53.43 18.18 -132.35
N GLY A 750 52.15 17.93 -132.54
CA GLY A 750 51.54 17.73 -133.86
C GLY A 750 51.63 18.99 -134.72
N GLU A 751 51.23 20.14 -134.19
CA GLU A 751 51.34 21.45 -134.86
C GLU A 751 52.82 21.77 -135.19
N ALA A 752 53.74 21.56 -134.24
CA ALA A 752 55.16 21.76 -134.43
C ALA A 752 55.77 20.78 -135.45
N ALA A 753 55.32 19.52 -135.49
CA ALA A 753 55.79 18.53 -136.46
C ALA A 753 55.33 18.88 -137.88
N VAL A 754 54.12 19.42 -138.06
CA VAL A 754 53.64 19.91 -139.36
C VAL A 754 54.50 21.09 -139.84
N GLU A 755 54.74 22.08 -138.97
CA GLU A 755 55.63 23.20 -139.31
C GLU A 755 57.08 22.74 -139.58
N GLN A 756 57.60 21.81 -138.77
CA GLN A 756 58.93 21.22 -139.01
C GLN A 756 58.98 20.47 -140.35
N ALA A 757 57.93 19.72 -140.70
CA ALA A 757 57.84 19.03 -141.98
C ALA A 757 57.76 20.02 -143.15
N ARG A 758 57.03 21.13 -142.99
CA ARG A 758 56.96 22.22 -143.98
C ARG A 758 58.33 22.86 -144.20
N LEU A 759 59.01 23.24 -143.12
CA LEU A 759 60.37 23.81 -143.20
C LEU A 759 61.39 22.81 -143.75
N ARG A 760 61.30 21.52 -143.39
CA ARG A 760 62.13 20.47 -143.98
C ARG A 760 61.86 20.29 -145.47
N ALA A 761 60.61 20.30 -145.91
CA ALA A 761 60.25 20.21 -147.32
C ALA A 761 60.76 21.42 -148.11
N GLU A 762 60.72 22.62 -147.52
CA GLU A 762 61.31 23.81 -148.12
C GLU A 762 62.84 23.74 -148.19
N ALA A 763 63.49 23.26 -147.13
CA ALA A 763 64.93 23.03 -147.11
C ALA A 763 65.37 21.98 -148.14
N THR A 764 64.69 20.83 -148.23
CA THR A 764 64.99 19.81 -149.23
C THR A 764 64.69 20.28 -150.65
N ARG A 765 63.67 21.11 -150.85
CA ARG A 765 63.42 21.76 -152.15
C ARG A 765 64.57 22.68 -152.56
N ILE A 766 65.06 23.52 -151.65
CA ILE A 766 66.21 24.40 -151.91
C ILE A 766 67.47 23.56 -152.19
N GLU A 767 67.73 22.52 -151.40
CA GLU A 767 68.88 21.63 -151.56
C GLU A 767 68.82 20.88 -152.90
N ALA A 768 67.65 20.39 -153.29
CA ALA A 768 67.43 19.74 -154.58
C ALA A 768 67.52 20.71 -155.77
N GLU A 769 67.02 21.94 -155.65
CA GLU A 769 67.19 22.98 -156.69
C GLU A 769 68.67 23.36 -156.86
N ALA A 770 69.41 23.51 -155.76
CA ALA A 770 70.85 23.75 -155.78
C ALA A 770 71.61 22.58 -156.40
N GLU A 771 71.29 21.33 -156.02
CA GLU A 771 71.94 20.14 -156.58
C GLU A 771 71.62 19.96 -158.07
N LEU A 772 70.39 20.24 -158.50
CA LEU A 772 69.99 20.21 -159.90
C LEU A 772 70.71 21.31 -160.71
N SER A 773 70.92 22.50 -160.14
CA SER A 773 71.72 23.54 -160.76
C SER A 773 73.18 23.12 -160.92
N ARG A 774 73.78 22.49 -159.89
CA ARG A 774 75.15 21.95 -159.92
C ARG A 774 75.30 20.87 -160.98
N LEU A 775 74.34 19.94 -161.05
CA LEU A 775 74.31 18.86 -162.03
C LEU A 775 74.12 19.38 -163.45
N LYS A 776 73.25 20.38 -163.67
CA LYS A 776 73.10 21.03 -164.98
C LYS A 776 74.40 21.66 -165.45
N LEU A 777 75.06 22.46 -164.61
CA LEU A 777 76.35 23.07 -164.94
C LEU A 777 77.43 22.02 -165.21
N ALA A 778 77.50 20.96 -164.38
CA ALA A 778 78.46 19.87 -164.58
C ALA A 778 78.21 19.11 -165.89
N ARG A 779 76.94 18.80 -166.21
CA ARG A 779 76.58 18.11 -167.46
C ARG A 779 76.76 18.99 -168.69
N GLU A 780 76.49 20.28 -168.59
CA GLU A 780 76.71 21.22 -169.69
C GLU A 780 78.22 21.38 -169.99
N ALA A 781 79.05 21.44 -168.94
CA ALA A 781 80.50 21.39 -169.09
C ALA A 781 81.00 20.05 -169.66
N GLU A 782 80.45 18.92 -169.24
CA GLU A 782 80.80 17.59 -169.75
C GLU A 782 80.37 17.41 -171.22
N ILE A 783 79.17 17.87 -171.59
CA ILE A 783 78.70 17.86 -172.98
C ILE A 783 79.60 18.74 -173.84
N LYS A 784 79.98 19.93 -173.36
CA LYS A 784 80.91 20.82 -174.07
C LYS A 784 82.28 20.15 -174.27
N PHE A 785 82.84 19.57 -173.22
CA PHE A 785 84.09 18.82 -173.27
C PHE A 785 84.02 17.64 -174.25
N LEU A 786 82.95 16.84 -174.22
CA LEU A 786 82.76 15.73 -175.16
C LEU A 786 82.59 16.21 -176.61
N ARG A 787 81.92 17.34 -176.83
CA ARG A 787 81.78 17.94 -178.17
C ARG A 787 83.15 18.35 -178.70
N GLU A 788 83.92 19.08 -177.90
CA GLU A 788 85.28 19.52 -178.24
C GLU A 788 86.21 18.31 -178.42
N GLN A 789 86.12 17.29 -177.57
CA GLN A 789 86.91 16.06 -177.69
C GLN A 789 86.58 15.29 -178.97
N ASN A 790 85.29 15.16 -179.31
CA ASN A 790 84.86 14.50 -180.55
C ASN A 790 85.27 15.29 -181.78
N GLU A 791 85.16 16.63 -181.75
CA GLU A 791 85.63 17.49 -182.84
C GLU A 791 87.15 17.38 -183.02
N LEU A 792 87.90 17.31 -181.91
CA LEU A 792 89.34 17.09 -181.91
C LEU A 792 89.72 15.68 -182.40
N GLU A 793 88.95 14.65 -182.06
CA GLU A 793 89.13 13.30 -182.62
C GLU A 793 88.84 13.24 -184.12
N ILE A 794 87.78 13.91 -184.58
CA ILE A 794 87.45 14.01 -186.00
C ILE A 794 88.59 14.73 -186.73
N ASN A 795 89.06 15.87 -186.21
CA ASN A 795 90.18 16.60 -186.79
C ASN A 795 91.48 15.78 -186.79
N LYS A 796 91.81 15.12 -185.67
CA LYS A 796 92.98 14.25 -185.56
C LYS A 796 92.91 13.09 -186.55
N LYS A 797 91.76 12.43 -186.71
CA LYS A 797 91.59 11.36 -187.70
C LYS A 797 91.65 11.89 -189.13
N ALA A 798 91.07 13.06 -189.40
CA ALA A 798 91.14 13.70 -190.70
C ALA A 798 92.59 14.04 -191.07
N GLU A 799 93.35 14.65 -190.16
CA GLU A 799 94.78 14.97 -190.37
C GLU A 799 95.65 13.72 -190.47
N MET A 800 95.49 12.74 -189.57
CA MET A 800 96.22 11.47 -189.63
C MET A 800 95.96 10.73 -190.94
N SER A 801 94.71 10.72 -191.42
CA SER A 801 94.36 10.11 -192.71
C SER A 801 94.95 10.89 -193.88
N LYS A 802 95.04 12.23 -193.77
CA LYS A 802 95.74 13.10 -194.74
C LYS A 802 97.25 12.83 -194.77
N ILE A 803 97.87 12.67 -193.60
CA ILE A 803 99.29 12.34 -193.45
C ILE A 803 99.56 10.91 -193.93
N GLU A 804 98.69 9.93 -193.66
CA GLU A 804 98.86 8.56 -194.16
C GLU A 804 98.69 8.49 -195.67
N THR A 805 97.73 9.22 -196.24
CA THR A 805 97.59 9.31 -197.70
C THR A 805 98.82 9.98 -198.32
N GLU A 806 99.33 11.08 -197.74
CA GLU A 806 100.58 11.73 -198.17
C GLU A 806 101.81 10.82 -198.02
N LYS A 807 101.96 10.14 -196.88
CA LYS A 807 103.04 9.18 -196.61
C LYS A 807 102.97 8.00 -197.57
N PHE A 808 101.78 7.51 -197.89
CA PHE A 808 101.59 6.41 -198.83
C PHE A 808 101.87 6.86 -200.27
N THR A 809 101.41 8.04 -200.69
CA THR A 809 101.79 8.62 -202.00
C THR A 809 103.29 8.83 -202.10
N LEU A 810 103.95 9.38 -201.08
CA LEU A 810 105.40 9.57 -201.04
C LEU A 810 106.15 8.24 -201.01
N GLN A 811 105.67 7.23 -200.27
CA GLN A 811 106.27 5.88 -200.26
C GLN A 811 106.14 5.21 -201.63
N VAL A 812 105.02 5.40 -202.34
CA VAL A 812 104.82 4.86 -203.69
C VAL A 812 105.65 5.61 -204.73
N GLU A 813 105.75 6.94 -204.63
CA GLU A 813 106.56 7.78 -205.52
C GLU A 813 108.07 7.59 -205.32
N SER A 814 108.55 7.47 -204.07
CA SER A 814 110.00 7.42 -203.74
C SER A 814 110.67 6.08 -204.01
N ILE A 815 109.93 4.98 -203.98
CA ILE A 815 110.43 3.69 -204.45
C ILE A 815 110.47 3.66 -205.98
N GLY A 816 109.53 4.36 -206.64
CA GLY A 816 109.29 4.29 -208.07
C GLY A 816 108.59 2.98 -208.49
N ALA A 817 107.68 3.06 -209.47
CA ALA A 817 106.86 1.93 -209.93
C ALA A 817 107.70 0.71 -210.37
N SER A 818 108.95 0.95 -210.79
CA SER A 818 109.90 -0.09 -211.14
C SER A 818 110.47 -0.85 -209.94
N THR A 819 110.72 -0.21 -208.80
CA THR A 819 111.37 -0.87 -207.64
C THR A 819 110.35 -1.61 -206.76
N ILE A 820 109.08 -1.18 -206.72
CA ILE A 820 107.99 -1.98 -206.11
C ILE A 820 107.80 -3.26 -206.91
N GLN A 821 107.82 -3.15 -208.24
CA GLN A 821 107.82 -4.30 -209.12
C GLN A 821 109.05 -5.19 -208.86
N ALA A 822 110.23 -4.59 -208.61
CA ALA A 822 111.46 -5.35 -208.29
C ALA A 822 111.40 -6.09 -206.93
N ILE A 823 110.85 -5.49 -205.89
CA ILE A 823 110.77 -6.08 -204.55
C ILE A 823 109.80 -7.25 -204.51
N ALA A 824 108.67 -7.11 -205.21
CA ALA A 824 107.70 -8.18 -205.37
C ALA A 824 108.27 -9.38 -206.16
N THR A 825 109.29 -9.18 -207.02
CA THR A 825 109.92 -10.25 -207.82
C THR A 825 111.15 -10.92 -207.18
N SER A 826 111.66 -10.44 -206.05
CA SER A 826 112.92 -10.95 -205.50
C SER A 826 112.74 -12.29 -204.75
N GLY A 827 113.61 -13.27 -205.05
CA GLY A 827 113.56 -14.65 -204.55
C GLY A 827 113.95 -14.84 -203.07
N PRO A 828 113.66 -16.02 -202.48
CA PRO A 828 113.29 -16.21 -201.06
C PRO A 828 114.34 -15.83 -200.00
N ASP A 829 115.63 -15.77 -200.34
CA ASP A 829 116.73 -15.57 -199.37
C ASP A 829 116.96 -14.10 -198.98
N THR A 830 116.54 -13.18 -199.84
CA THR A 830 116.76 -11.74 -199.60
C THR A 830 115.66 -11.11 -198.76
N GLN A 831 114.39 -11.49 -198.94
CA GLN A 831 113.31 -10.91 -198.13
C GLN A 831 113.55 -11.11 -196.61
N VAL A 832 114.18 -12.21 -196.16
CA VAL A 832 114.45 -12.43 -194.73
C VAL A 832 115.53 -11.50 -194.16
N LYS A 833 116.67 -11.32 -194.86
CA LYS A 833 117.70 -10.38 -194.40
C LYS A 833 117.24 -8.92 -194.49
N LEU A 834 116.38 -8.56 -195.44
CA LEU A 834 115.78 -7.22 -195.51
C LEU A 834 114.72 -6.99 -194.40
N LEU A 835 113.95 -8.04 -194.03
CA LEU A 835 113.05 -8.03 -192.88
C LEU A 835 113.81 -7.78 -191.56
N GLN A 836 115.03 -8.30 -191.47
CA GLN A 836 115.91 -8.05 -190.33
C GLN A 836 116.64 -6.69 -190.43
N ALA A 837 117.16 -6.31 -191.62
CA ALA A 837 117.93 -5.09 -191.88
C ALA A 837 117.09 -3.80 -191.93
N LEU A 838 115.78 -3.90 -192.10
CA LEU A 838 114.82 -2.81 -191.84
C LEU A 838 114.47 -2.65 -190.35
N GLY A 839 114.81 -3.60 -189.46
CA GLY A 839 114.54 -3.48 -188.03
C GLY A 839 113.16 -3.94 -187.54
N LEU A 840 112.65 -5.07 -188.05
CA LEU A 840 111.63 -5.83 -187.33
C LEU A 840 112.13 -6.27 -185.96
N GLN A 841 111.25 -6.19 -184.98
CA GLN A 841 111.00 -7.34 -184.11
C GLN A 841 109.51 -7.64 -184.14
N SER A 842 109.23 -8.93 -184.12
CA SER A 842 107.91 -9.48 -183.87
C SER A 842 107.35 -8.92 -182.57
N MET A 843 106.13 -8.39 -182.56
CA MET A 843 105.30 -8.64 -181.39
C MET A 843 103.81 -8.74 -181.69
N LEU A 844 103.35 -9.96 -181.37
CA LEU A 844 102.04 -10.58 -181.34
C LEU A 844 101.19 -10.00 -180.21
N VAL A 845 100.00 -9.46 -180.48
CA VAL A 845 98.99 -9.32 -179.41
C VAL A 845 97.58 -9.47 -179.98
N THR A 846 96.98 -10.58 -179.58
CA THR A 846 95.57 -10.95 -179.69
C THR A 846 94.80 -10.36 -178.50
N ASP A 847 93.59 -9.88 -178.69
CA ASP A 847 92.47 -10.24 -177.80
C ASP A 847 91.16 -9.87 -178.51
N GLY A 848 90.37 -10.81 -179.00
CA GLY A 848 90.51 -12.27 -178.84
C GLY A 848 89.40 -13.11 -179.46
N ASN A 849 88.33 -12.49 -180.00
CA ASN A 849 87.15 -13.18 -180.49
C ASN A 849 86.97 -13.19 -182.04
N THR A 850 88.04 -13.02 -182.80
CA THR A 850 88.31 -13.84 -184.00
C THR A 850 89.73 -13.63 -184.51
N PRO A 851 90.39 -14.69 -185.02
CA PRO A 851 91.80 -14.67 -185.40
C PRO A 851 91.94 -14.37 -186.90
N ILE A 852 92.54 -13.23 -187.26
CA ILE A 852 92.73 -12.88 -188.68
C ILE A 852 94.10 -12.27 -188.91
N ASN A 853 94.79 -12.72 -189.96
CA ASN A 853 95.53 -13.97 -190.01
C ASN A 853 96.74 -13.70 -190.91
N LEU A 854 97.87 -14.03 -190.34
CA LEU A 854 99.19 -14.32 -190.89
C LEU A 854 99.22 -14.77 -192.37
N MET A 855 100.22 -14.23 -193.09
CA MET A 855 100.84 -14.65 -194.37
C MET A 855 100.50 -13.85 -195.65
N GLY A 856 99.49 -12.99 -195.67
CA GLY A 856 99.00 -12.34 -196.92
C GLY A 856 98.84 -10.81 -196.84
N PHE A 857 99.83 -10.07 -197.33
CA PHE A 857 99.81 -8.62 -197.59
C PHE A 857 98.99 -8.24 -198.86
N GLY A 858 98.17 -9.15 -199.35
CA GLY A 858 97.02 -8.91 -200.23
C GLY A 858 95.97 -9.93 -199.78
N GLN A 859 94.68 -9.66 -199.69
CA GLN A 859 93.91 -8.90 -200.67
C GLN A 859 92.53 -8.51 -200.10
N GLY A 860 92.35 -8.62 -198.78
CA GLY A 860 91.16 -8.22 -198.03
C GLY A 860 91.51 -7.00 -197.16
N LEU A 861 91.39 -5.75 -197.61
CA LEU A 861 90.26 -5.27 -198.40
C LEU A 861 88.91 -5.55 -197.72
N LEU A 862 88.86 -6.07 -196.48
CA LEU A 862 87.63 -6.19 -195.66
C LEU A 862 87.90 -6.48 -194.15
N GLY A 863 87.29 -5.68 -193.26
CA GLY A 863 87.06 -5.88 -191.81
C GLY A 863 86.00 -4.86 -191.32
N GLY A 864 85.16 -5.00 -190.28
CA GLY A 864 84.89 -6.03 -189.26
C GLY A 864 84.50 -5.40 -187.88
N LEU A 865 83.78 -6.17 -187.02
CA LEU A 865 83.64 -6.14 -185.51
C LEU A 865 82.41 -5.45 -184.81
N THR A 866 82.09 -5.71 -183.51
CA THR A 866 81.32 -6.80 -182.79
C THR A 866 81.23 -6.49 -181.25
N GLY A 867 80.22 -7.03 -180.49
CA GLY A 867 80.26 -7.46 -179.03
C GLY A 867 79.82 -6.47 -177.89
N ASN A 868 78.86 -6.74 -176.97
CA ASN A 868 78.75 -7.62 -175.74
C ASN A 868 79.35 -6.99 -174.42
N THR A 869 78.65 -6.75 -173.28
CA THR A 869 78.36 -7.70 -172.16
C THR A 869 77.59 -7.06 -170.95
N ASN A 870 76.61 -7.80 -170.41
CA ASN A 870 76.33 -8.24 -169.01
C ASN A 870 76.97 -7.59 -167.74
N LYS A 871 76.17 -7.31 -166.67
CA LYS A 871 76.05 -8.06 -165.35
C LYS A 871 75.55 -7.24 -164.11
N LYS A 872 74.51 -7.79 -163.46
CA LYS A 872 74.30 -8.20 -162.02
C LYS A 872 74.52 -7.31 -160.76
N SER A 873 73.50 -7.41 -159.87
CA SER A 873 73.51 -7.83 -158.42
C SER A 873 73.78 -6.83 -157.27
N ARG A 874 72.88 -6.83 -156.26
CA ARG A 874 73.21 -6.55 -154.84
C ARG A 874 72.23 -7.14 -153.80
N THR A 875 72.81 -7.56 -152.68
CA THR A 875 72.27 -8.02 -151.37
C THR A 875 72.26 -6.89 -150.33
N ALA A 876 71.41 -6.92 -149.28
CA ALA A 876 71.71 -6.47 -147.90
C ALA A 876 70.50 -6.53 -146.92
N THR A 877 70.86 -6.68 -145.63
CA THR A 877 70.15 -6.66 -144.34
C THR A 877 69.61 -5.28 -143.88
N ASN A 878 68.71 -5.30 -142.88
CA ASN A 878 68.52 -4.40 -141.70
C ASN A 878 67.12 -3.74 -141.44
N THR A 879 66.63 -4.01 -140.21
CA THR A 879 65.91 -3.17 -139.23
C THR A 879 64.58 -2.45 -139.53
N SER A 880 63.61 -2.81 -138.66
CA SER A 880 62.72 -1.97 -137.84
C SER A 880 61.60 -1.12 -138.44
N SER A 881 60.48 -1.23 -137.72
CA SER A 881 59.47 -0.21 -137.38
C SER A 881 58.23 -0.09 -138.26
N ASN A 882 57.13 -0.39 -137.57
CA ASN A 882 55.91 0.40 -137.48
C ASN A 882 54.93 0.49 -138.64
N TYR A 883 53.68 0.56 -138.18
CA TYR A 883 52.55 1.29 -138.75
C TYR A 883 51.85 0.55 -139.92
N ARG A 884 50.52 0.62 -140.09
CA ARG A 884 49.49 1.54 -139.57
C ARG A 884 48.11 1.00 -140.00
N ILE A 885 47.05 1.15 -139.18
CA ILE A 885 45.91 2.09 -139.38
C ILE A 885 44.79 1.50 -140.27
N GLU A 886 43.51 1.83 -140.17
CA GLU A 886 42.69 2.94 -139.63
C GLU A 886 41.28 2.33 -139.30
N GLU A 887 40.31 2.91 -138.60
CA GLU A 887 39.80 4.30 -138.55
C GLU A 887 38.67 4.41 -137.47
N ASN A 888 38.55 5.61 -136.84
CA ASN A 888 37.41 6.30 -136.16
C ASN A 888 36.73 5.63 -134.93
N ASP A 889 36.46 6.27 -133.78
CA ASP A 889 36.36 7.69 -133.33
C ASP A 889 37.25 8.03 -132.12
#